data_AF-A0A815FSW8-F1
#
_entry.id   AF-A0A815FSW8-F1
#
_cell.length_a   1.000
_cell.length_b   1.000
_cell.length_c   1.000
_cell.angle_alpha   90.00
_cell.angle_beta   90.00
_cell.angle_gamma   90.00
#
_symmetry.space_group_name_H-M   'P 1'
#
loop_
_entity.id
_entity.type
_entity.pdbx_description
1 polymer ?
#
loop_
_entity_poly.entity_id
_entity_poly.type
_entity_poly.pdbx_seq_one_letter_code
_entity_poly.pdbx_strand_id
1 'polypeptide(L)'
;MVILSQQLVIDQRRCRCLASNSSCWPDALVWQSFNETIDGRLLSSEPSAVVCNEKPYNAEACALAIAQWSNSTWRSDQAGALQNHNWENSSCSIFTNSTTCNQGSVSVFAVNATLPEHVQKTVRFAATNNFRLVIKSTGHDYLGRSTAAGSLLLWLHHMKTMTLIEQYSSCGHASVSNAARIGAGVQWSEVYRWPNEFNLTAIGGASMVADASWSGYFSMLDMRLSGVFHVPNGNVTVVNDTLNQFAVNNSDLDFGKTSIFTVPSFYDYFTLILDPSNPTGFNVLLSSRLIRESIVRNLPEKVAEVFAQVRGQSVTGSILLGHIVAGGQVSNTSNTNNSVNPGWRTALLHMVNSQGWLDTTSEDIKEYLAKEVTSRTDILDQLLFGSQPSCYTNEADPNERKQLPDEPITFYYGDIINLCLEIDSNISEKIIIQHLMSRINPDFRKELLRRESSINTLNEFLKYAKIEQDLRDRICNLSIDSQQLYSNFNRPSIPSLTATVNPSKQYYHKIKHNNPSSHSTQLQSSVSRRNSVPALGNRTSTIHNTKQIQNYTSQSTLKQNPINTGSTSQHQFNNSGSHGGGVRSKFIKSSTISLSPIYIKIRVNDQPNEAIVDIGSAISIIHLNFLKTIQRNKFIYKTRICETANSTPLKIIGQIELEIQMKHIKTYVTAYVATNLITSILLDNDWINSNHVHLFGDQNHLTIPDQYGQLTQI
;
A
#
# COMPACT_ATOMS: atom_id res chain seq x y z
N MET A 1 9.76 55.02 21.95
CA MET A 1 9.24 53.73 22.43
C MET A 1 7.90 53.51 21.77
N VAL A 2 7.87 52.77 20.65
CA VAL A 2 6.65 52.28 20.00
C VAL A 2 6.97 50.84 19.61
N ILE A 3 6.40 49.90 20.34
CA ILE A 3 6.51 48.47 20.08
C ILE A 3 5.40 48.15 19.08
N LEU A 4 5.76 47.95 17.81
CA LEU A 4 4.89 47.29 16.84
C LEU A 4 4.97 45.79 17.11
N SER A 5 3.91 45.27 17.71
CA SER A 5 3.65 43.84 17.85
C SER A 5 3.59 43.20 16.46
N GLN A 6 4.65 42.48 16.08
CA GLN A 6 4.51 41.42 15.08
C GLN A 6 3.69 40.32 15.75
N GLN A 7 2.38 40.31 15.50
CA GLN A 7 1.60 39.09 15.61
C GLN A 7 2.25 38.07 14.69
N LEU A 8 2.88 37.06 15.30
CA LEU A 8 3.11 35.78 14.65
C LEU A 8 1.76 35.32 14.10
N VAL A 9 1.60 35.39 12.78
CA VAL A 9 0.56 34.64 12.08
C VAL A 9 0.92 33.18 12.28
N ILE A 10 0.41 32.59 13.36
CA ILE A 10 0.30 31.15 13.50
C ILE A 10 -0.61 30.73 12.36
N ASP A 11 -0.09 29.97 11.40
CA ASP A 11 -0.88 29.39 10.31
C ASP A 11 -2.07 28.63 10.92
N GLN A 12 -3.26 29.22 10.77
CA GLN A 12 -4.48 28.76 11.44
C GLN A 12 -5.11 27.52 10.79
N ARG A 13 -4.52 26.92 9.76
CA ARG A 13 -5.11 25.72 9.14
C ARG A 13 -4.74 24.44 9.89
N ARG A 14 -5.34 24.24 11.07
CA ARG A 14 -5.24 22.97 11.82
C ARG A 14 -5.92 21.79 11.10
N CYS A 15 -6.85 22.05 10.18
CA CYS A 15 -7.51 21.04 9.35
C CYS A 15 -6.98 21.07 7.91
N ARG A 16 -6.93 19.89 7.27
CA ARG A 16 -6.61 19.78 5.83
C ARG A 16 -7.70 20.47 5.01
N CYS A 17 -7.30 21.10 3.91
CA CYS A 17 -8.23 21.58 2.92
C CYS A 17 -8.83 20.39 2.16
N LEU A 18 -10.16 20.26 2.25
CA LEU A 18 -10.93 19.21 1.57
C LEU A 18 -11.74 19.83 0.44
N ALA A 19 -12.08 19.04 -0.56
CA ALA A 19 -12.91 19.48 -1.70
C ALA A 19 -14.27 20.08 -1.30
N SER A 20 -14.75 19.74 -0.09
CA SER A 20 -15.96 20.31 0.50
C SER A 20 -15.84 21.77 0.91
N ASN A 21 -14.62 22.28 1.06
CA ASN A 21 -14.37 23.61 1.57
C ASN A 21 -13.93 24.55 0.44
N SER A 22 -14.91 25.23 -0.17
CA SER A 22 -14.68 26.19 -1.25
C SER A 22 -13.79 27.38 -0.86
N SER A 23 -13.64 27.69 0.43
CA SER A 23 -12.78 28.81 0.88
C SER A 23 -11.29 28.52 0.73
N CYS A 24 -10.89 27.25 0.70
CA CYS A 24 -9.50 26.84 0.60
C CYS A 24 -9.21 25.97 -0.62
N TRP A 25 -10.23 25.32 -1.19
CA TRP A 25 -10.08 24.46 -2.36
C TRP A 25 -9.87 25.36 -3.58
N PRO A 26 -8.75 25.18 -4.32
CA PRO A 26 -8.44 26.07 -5.42
C PRO A 26 -9.48 26.03 -6.53
N ASP A 27 -9.60 27.15 -7.23
CA ASP A 27 -10.40 27.23 -8.45
C ASP A 27 -9.77 26.41 -9.59
N ALA A 28 -10.50 26.32 -10.70
CA ALA A 28 -10.08 25.52 -11.82
C ALA A 28 -8.84 26.03 -12.56
N LEU A 29 -8.53 27.33 -12.50
CA LEU A 29 -7.32 27.87 -13.15
C LEU A 29 -6.07 27.37 -12.43
N VAL A 30 -6.12 27.29 -11.10
CA VAL A 30 -5.03 26.71 -10.29
C VAL A 30 -4.87 25.22 -10.58
N TRP A 31 -5.97 24.46 -10.65
CA TRP A 31 -5.92 23.04 -11.02
C TRP A 31 -5.40 22.82 -12.44
N GLN A 32 -5.78 23.65 -13.40
CA GLN A 32 -5.28 23.61 -14.77
C GLN A 32 -3.80 23.92 -14.85
N SER A 33 -3.34 24.98 -14.17
CA SER A 33 -1.92 25.35 -14.10
C SER A 33 -1.09 24.22 -13.49
N PHE A 34 -1.58 23.61 -12.41
CA PHE A 34 -0.93 22.42 -11.83
C PHE A 34 -0.90 21.26 -12.83
N ASN A 35 -2.00 20.99 -13.52
CA ASN A 35 -2.11 19.91 -14.49
C ASN A 35 -1.07 20.04 -15.62
N GLU A 36 -0.81 21.25 -16.11
CA GLU A 36 0.26 21.53 -17.08
C GLU A 36 1.63 21.17 -16.53
N THR A 37 1.89 21.41 -15.24
CA THR A 37 3.18 21.02 -14.63
C THR A 37 3.39 19.51 -14.56
N ILE A 38 2.34 18.71 -14.58
CA ILE A 38 2.40 17.24 -14.50
C ILE A 38 2.00 16.59 -15.83
N ASP A 39 2.30 17.25 -16.95
CA ASP A 39 2.10 16.74 -18.31
C ASP A 39 0.64 16.34 -18.61
N GLY A 40 -0.34 17.06 -18.05
CA GLY A 40 -1.76 16.79 -18.30
C GLY A 40 -2.33 15.57 -17.56
N ARG A 41 -1.69 15.13 -16.47
CA ARG A 41 -2.01 13.87 -15.77
C ARG A 41 -2.97 13.98 -14.59
N LEU A 42 -3.56 15.15 -14.37
CA LEU A 42 -4.66 15.33 -13.44
C LEU A 42 -5.95 14.75 -14.04
N LEU A 43 -6.67 13.95 -13.26
CA LEU A 43 -7.96 13.39 -13.65
C LEU A 43 -8.98 13.47 -12.50
N SER A 44 -10.26 13.51 -12.86
CA SER A 44 -11.35 13.32 -11.91
C SER A 44 -11.43 11.85 -11.51
N SER A 45 -11.48 11.59 -10.22
CA SER A 45 -11.57 10.25 -9.66
C SER A 45 -12.98 10.05 -9.11
N GLU A 46 -13.66 9.00 -9.56
CA GLU A 46 -15.06 8.75 -9.25
C GLU A 46 -15.25 7.34 -8.68
N PRO A 47 -16.24 7.12 -7.81
CA PRO A 47 -16.55 5.78 -7.32
C PRO A 47 -16.80 4.80 -8.47
N SER A 48 -16.29 3.58 -8.33
CA SER A 48 -16.32 2.58 -9.41
C SER A 48 -17.74 2.18 -9.84
N ALA A 49 -18.73 2.30 -8.95
CA ALA A 49 -20.14 2.01 -9.23
C ALA A 49 -20.91 3.19 -9.87
N VAL A 50 -20.27 4.32 -10.16
CA VAL A 50 -20.97 5.53 -10.62
C VAL A 50 -21.69 5.34 -11.95
N VAL A 51 -21.11 4.53 -12.83
CA VAL A 51 -21.67 4.18 -14.14
C VAL A 51 -23.05 3.50 -14.05
N CYS A 52 -23.40 2.95 -12.88
CA CYS A 52 -24.69 2.33 -12.61
C CYS A 52 -25.72 3.25 -11.93
N ASN A 53 -25.33 4.45 -11.44
CA ASN A 53 -26.13 5.27 -10.53
C ASN A 53 -26.29 6.74 -10.94
N GLU A 54 -25.57 7.23 -11.94
CA GLU A 54 -25.68 8.63 -12.38
C GLU A 54 -26.23 8.77 -13.80
N LYS A 55 -26.72 9.98 -14.10
CA LYS A 55 -27.24 10.34 -15.43
C LYS A 55 -26.23 11.23 -16.18
N PRO A 56 -26.00 10.98 -17.49
CA PRO A 56 -26.68 9.98 -18.31
C PRO A 56 -26.23 8.55 -18.00
N TYR A 57 -27.21 7.66 -17.76
CA TYR A 57 -26.96 6.26 -17.42
C TYR A 57 -26.29 5.56 -18.59
N ASN A 58 -25.14 4.95 -18.34
CA ASN A 58 -24.40 4.19 -19.35
C ASN A 58 -24.58 2.69 -19.10
N ALA A 59 -25.55 2.11 -19.81
CA ALA A 59 -25.90 0.70 -19.67
C ALA A 59 -24.72 -0.24 -19.97
N GLU A 60 -23.90 0.09 -20.98
CA GLU A 60 -22.75 -0.73 -21.37
C GLU A 60 -21.64 -0.67 -20.31
N ALA A 61 -21.32 0.54 -19.81
CA ALA A 61 -20.32 0.70 -18.76
C ALA A 61 -20.77 0.07 -17.43
N CYS A 62 -22.06 0.15 -17.10
CA CYS A 62 -22.60 -0.54 -15.92
C CYS A 62 -22.54 -2.07 -16.08
N ALA A 63 -22.90 -2.60 -17.25
CA ALA A 63 -22.79 -4.04 -17.51
C ALA A 63 -21.33 -4.54 -17.40
N LEU A 64 -20.37 -3.75 -17.88
CA LEU A 64 -18.95 -4.04 -17.72
C LEU A 64 -18.52 -4.00 -16.25
N ALA A 65 -18.94 -2.98 -15.49
CA ALA A 65 -18.64 -2.86 -14.07
C ALA A 65 -19.19 -4.05 -13.27
N ILE A 66 -20.40 -4.51 -13.57
CA ILE A 66 -20.99 -5.71 -12.96
C ILE A 66 -20.16 -6.96 -13.31
N ALA A 67 -19.78 -7.13 -14.58
CA ALA A 67 -19.02 -8.30 -15.04
C ALA A 67 -17.59 -8.36 -14.50
N GLN A 68 -16.98 -7.20 -14.22
CA GLN A 68 -15.60 -7.08 -13.75
C GLN A 68 -15.50 -6.69 -12.27
N TRP A 69 -16.61 -6.65 -11.54
CA TRP A 69 -16.66 -6.07 -10.20
C TRP A 69 -15.65 -6.68 -9.24
N SER A 70 -15.46 -8.00 -9.33
CA SER A 70 -14.53 -8.76 -8.51
C SER A 70 -13.12 -8.90 -9.11
N ASN A 71 -12.89 -8.41 -10.33
CA ASN A 71 -11.62 -8.55 -11.04
C ASN A 71 -10.56 -7.58 -10.47
N SER A 72 -9.49 -8.15 -9.94
CA SER A 72 -8.40 -7.42 -9.28
C SER A 72 -7.75 -6.37 -10.17
N THR A 73 -7.50 -6.72 -11.44
CA THR A 73 -6.83 -5.87 -12.42
C THR A 73 -7.75 -4.73 -12.87
N TRP A 74 -9.02 -5.05 -13.19
CA TRP A 74 -9.99 -4.03 -13.57
C TRP A 74 -10.18 -2.97 -12.47
N ARG A 75 -10.21 -3.39 -11.20
CA ARG A 75 -10.27 -2.44 -10.08
C ARG A 75 -8.98 -1.64 -9.92
N SER A 76 -7.81 -2.28 -9.99
CA SER A 76 -6.54 -1.56 -9.80
C SER A 76 -6.23 -0.56 -10.92
N ASP A 77 -6.79 -0.78 -12.12
CA ASP A 77 -6.72 0.10 -13.30
C ASP A 77 -7.63 1.35 -13.22
N GLN A 78 -8.36 1.54 -12.11
CA GLN A 78 -9.22 2.70 -11.90
C GLN A 78 -8.76 3.52 -10.70
N ALA A 79 -8.67 4.84 -10.85
CA ALA A 79 -8.24 5.73 -9.76
C ALA A 79 -9.18 5.69 -8.54
N GLY A 80 -10.50 5.60 -8.78
CA GLY A 80 -11.50 5.63 -7.72
C GLY A 80 -11.92 4.28 -7.14
N ALA A 81 -11.38 3.17 -7.66
CA ALA A 81 -11.67 1.83 -7.16
C ALA A 81 -10.64 1.35 -6.12
N LEU A 82 -11.09 0.55 -5.17
CA LEU A 82 -10.33 -0.20 -4.17
C LEU A 82 -10.71 -1.66 -4.28
N GLN A 83 -9.83 -2.59 -3.92
CA GLN A 83 -10.18 -4.03 -3.95
C GLN A 83 -11.30 -4.33 -2.95
N ASN A 84 -11.18 -3.77 -1.75
CA ASN A 84 -12.22 -3.80 -0.73
C ASN A 84 -13.12 -2.57 -0.91
N HIS A 85 -14.25 -2.75 -1.59
CA HIS A 85 -15.12 -1.64 -1.96
C HIS A 85 -15.92 -1.04 -0.79
N ASN A 86 -15.93 -1.69 0.38
CA ASN A 86 -16.41 -1.10 1.65
C ASN A 86 -15.70 0.21 2.00
N TRP A 87 -14.46 0.39 1.56
CA TRP A 87 -13.68 1.60 1.74
C TRP A 87 -13.93 2.67 0.67
N GLU A 88 -14.78 2.41 -0.34
CA GLU A 88 -15.13 3.40 -1.37
C GLU A 88 -16.31 4.27 -0.94
N ASN A 89 -17.52 3.71 -0.95
CA ASN A 89 -18.75 4.40 -0.63
C ASN A 89 -19.85 3.40 -0.24
N SER A 90 -20.60 3.70 0.82
CA SER A 90 -21.77 2.94 1.25
C SER A 90 -23.05 3.24 0.44
N SER A 91 -23.13 4.37 -0.28
CA SER A 91 -24.34 4.79 -0.99
C SER A 91 -24.32 4.57 -2.51
N CYS A 92 -23.19 4.18 -3.09
CA CYS A 92 -23.05 3.97 -4.54
C CYS A 92 -22.75 2.49 -4.85
N SER A 93 -23.72 1.80 -5.47
CA SER A 93 -23.70 0.35 -5.62
C SER A 93 -24.01 -0.10 -7.04
N ILE A 94 -23.36 -1.16 -7.52
CA ILE A 94 -23.68 -1.77 -8.82
C ILE A 94 -25.05 -2.46 -8.86
N PHE A 95 -25.70 -2.66 -7.71
CA PHE A 95 -27.01 -3.30 -7.59
C PHE A 95 -28.17 -2.31 -7.58
N THR A 96 -27.87 -1.01 -7.51
CA THR A 96 -28.87 0.05 -7.50
C THR A 96 -28.83 0.85 -8.79
N ASN A 97 -30.00 1.31 -9.23
CA ASN A 97 -30.13 2.34 -10.26
C ASN A 97 -30.60 3.63 -9.56
N SER A 98 -29.72 4.17 -8.72
CA SER A 98 -29.95 5.47 -8.09
C SER A 98 -29.89 6.57 -9.14
N THR A 99 -30.33 7.77 -8.80
CA THR A 99 -30.04 8.99 -9.58
C THR A 99 -28.86 9.79 -9.03
N THR A 100 -28.27 9.31 -7.93
CA THR A 100 -27.13 9.93 -7.24
C THR A 100 -26.10 8.87 -6.82
N CYS A 101 -24.82 9.19 -7.00
CA CYS A 101 -23.69 8.42 -6.50
C CYS A 101 -22.77 9.39 -5.73
N ASN A 102 -22.70 9.26 -4.41
CA ASN A 102 -21.85 10.15 -3.63
C ASN A 102 -20.38 9.78 -3.80
N GLN A 103 -19.48 10.72 -3.53
CA GLN A 103 -18.05 10.46 -3.59
C GLN A 103 -17.56 9.48 -2.51
N GLY A 104 -18.17 9.52 -1.32
CA GLY A 104 -17.73 8.72 -0.17
C GLY A 104 -16.28 9.02 0.23
N SER A 105 -15.51 7.96 0.46
CA SER A 105 -14.09 8.03 0.79
C SER A 105 -13.20 8.14 -0.44
N VAL A 106 -13.73 8.02 -1.66
CA VAL A 106 -12.92 8.11 -2.88
C VAL A 106 -12.35 9.53 -3.06
N SER A 107 -11.06 9.64 -3.35
CA SER A 107 -10.43 10.95 -3.64
C SER A 107 -11.11 11.64 -4.82
N VAL A 108 -11.21 12.97 -4.79
CA VAL A 108 -11.95 13.76 -5.81
C VAL A 108 -11.12 13.93 -7.07
N PHE A 109 -9.84 14.26 -6.91
CA PHE A 109 -8.88 14.29 -7.99
C PHE A 109 -7.81 13.23 -7.79
N ALA A 110 -7.26 12.75 -8.89
CA ALA A 110 -6.08 11.90 -8.89
C ALA A 110 -5.02 12.41 -9.87
N VAL A 111 -3.76 12.19 -9.54
CA VAL A 111 -2.62 12.38 -10.44
C VAL A 111 -2.15 11.01 -10.91
N ASN A 112 -2.27 10.76 -12.21
CA ASN A 112 -1.76 9.55 -12.86
C ASN A 112 -0.23 9.63 -13.02
N ALA A 113 0.50 9.32 -11.96
CA ALA A 113 1.95 9.40 -11.92
C ALA A 113 2.60 8.25 -12.71
N THR A 114 3.64 8.60 -13.46
CA THR A 114 4.45 7.69 -14.29
C THR A 114 5.93 7.97 -14.16
N LEU A 115 6.28 9.20 -13.79
CA LEU A 115 7.64 9.68 -13.56
C LEU A 115 7.79 10.20 -12.12
N PRO A 116 8.99 10.11 -11.52
CA PRO A 116 9.27 10.70 -10.21
C PRO A 116 8.92 12.19 -10.10
N GLU A 117 9.05 12.95 -11.19
CA GLU A 117 8.75 14.37 -11.25
C GLU A 117 7.26 14.65 -11.00
N HIS A 118 6.36 13.77 -11.46
CA HIS A 118 4.92 13.90 -11.17
C HIS A 118 4.65 13.75 -9.67
N VAL A 119 5.32 12.78 -9.02
CA VAL A 119 5.22 12.57 -7.57
C VAL A 119 5.70 13.82 -6.83
N GLN A 120 6.89 14.31 -7.16
CA GLN A 120 7.48 15.49 -6.51
C GLN A 120 6.59 16.73 -6.65
N LYS A 121 6.10 17.02 -7.86
CA LYS A 121 5.22 18.16 -8.13
C LYS A 121 3.88 18.03 -7.38
N THR A 122 3.30 16.83 -7.34
CA THR A 122 2.05 16.57 -6.61
C THR A 122 2.22 16.73 -5.11
N VAL A 123 3.30 16.21 -4.52
CA VAL A 123 3.57 16.34 -3.07
C VAL A 123 3.77 17.81 -2.70
N ARG A 124 4.54 18.56 -3.49
CA ARG A 124 4.72 20.01 -3.27
C ARG A 124 3.41 20.76 -3.40
N PHE A 125 2.62 20.47 -4.43
CA PHE A 125 1.32 21.11 -4.65
C PHE A 125 0.34 20.83 -3.51
N ALA A 126 0.29 19.59 -3.02
CA ALA A 126 -0.52 19.21 -1.86
C ALA A 126 -0.07 19.90 -0.58
N ALA A 127 1.23 20.02 -0.36
CA ALA A 127 1.80 20.73 0.80
C ALA A 127 1.45 22.22 0.76
N THR A 128 1.67 22.90 -0.38
CA THR A 128 1.39 24.33 -0.57
C THR A 128 -0.09 24.66 -0.34
N ASN A 129 -1.01 23.80 -0.78
CA ASN A 129 -2.45 24.04 -0.65
C ASN A 129 -3.07 23.36 0.60
N ASN A 130 -2.24 22.72 1.43
CA ASN A 130 -2.64 21.97 2.62
C ASN A 130 -3.70 20.89 2.36
N PHE A 131 -3.62 20.18 1.25
CA PHE A 131 -4.55 19.09 0.94
C PHE A 131 -4.32 17.85 1.81
N ARG A 132 -5.39 17.07 1.98
CA ARG A 132 -5.24 15.66 2.37
C ARG A 132 -4.70 14.90 1.14
N LEU A 133 -3.41 14.55 1.16
CA LEU A 133 -2.78 13.73 0.12
C LEU A 133 -2.97 12.24 0.47
N VAL A 134 -3.48 11.48 -0.50
CA VAL A 134 -3.61 10.02 -0.42
C VAL A 134 -2.65 9.40 -1.42
N ILE A 135 -2.08 8.24 -1.09
CA ILE A 135 -1.21 7.49 -2.00
C ILE A 135 -1.87 6.14 -2.27
N LYS A 136 -2.02 5.80 -3.55
CA LYS A 136 -2.54 4.50 -3.99
C LYS A 136 -1.68 3.93 -5.10
N SER A 137 -1.31 2.66 -4.97
CA SER A 137 -0.84 1.85 -6.10
C SER A 137 -2.03 1.04 -6.63
N THR A 138 -2.40 -0.06 -5.97
CA THR A 138 -3.44 -1.00 -6.43
C THR A 138 -4.80 -0.83 -5.79
N GLY A 139 -4.88 -0.16 -4.63
CA GLY A 139 -6.12 -0.08 -3.83
C GLY A 139 -6.43 -1.34 -3.01
N HIS A 140 -5.46 -2.24 -2.82
CA HIS A 140 -5.65 -3.53 -2.11
C HIS A 140 -5.67 -3.43 -0.58
N ASP A 141 -5.55 -2.23 -0.01
CA ASP A 141 -5.40 -2.07 1.42
C ASP A 141 -6.66 -2.53 2.20
N TYR A 142 -6.48 -3.41 3.19
CA TYR A 142 -7.58 -3.92 4.02
C TYR A 142 -8.04 -2.94 5.11
N LEU A 143 -7.26 -1.88 5.38
CA LEU A 143 -7.49 -0.92 6.46
C LEU A 143 -7.96 0.45 5.95
N GLY A 144 -8.24 0.58 4.64
CA GLY A 144 -8.67 1.84 4.03
C GLY A 144 -7.58 2.92 3.93
N ARG A 145 -6.29 2.58 4.09
CA ARG A 145 -5.17 3.55 4.12
C ARG A 145 -4.88 4.23 2.77
N SER A 146 -5.42 3.68 1.68
CA SER A 146 -5.19 4.17 0.31
C SER A 146 -6.36 4.98 -0.27
N THR A 147 -7.23 5.49 0.61
CA THR A 147 -8.41 6.29 0.25
C THR A 147 -8.70 7.33 1.33
N ALA A 148 -9.43 8.39 0.98
CA ALA A 148 -9.94 9.37 1.95
C ALA A 148 -10.93 10.36 1.34
N ALA A 149 -12.00 10.67 2.06
CA ALA A 149 -12.96 11.69 1.65
C ALA A 149 -12.30 13.06 1.41
N GLY A 150 -12.70 13.72 0.32
CA GLY A 150 -12.29 15.10 -0.01
C GLY A 150 -10.81 15.29 -0.32
N SER A 151 -10.08 14.22 -0.64
CA SER A 151 -8.62 14.22 -0.79
C SER A 151 -8.14 14.33 -2.25
N LEU A 152 -6.84 14.61 -2.42
CA LEU A 152 -6.10 14.47 -3.66
C LEU A 152 -5.34 13.14 -3.66
N LEU A 153 -5.55 12.32 -4.67
CA LEU A 153 -4.86 11.04 -4.84
C LEU A 153 -3.58 11.20 -5.68
N LEU A 154 -2.46 10.71 -5.16
CA LEU A 154 -1.28 10.37 -5.95
C LEU A 154 -1.37 8.90 -6.34
N TRP A 155 -1.67 8.64 -7.61
CA TRP A 155 -1.90 7.29 -8.12
C TRP A 155 -0.63 6.77 -8.83
N LEU A 156 0.04 5.83 -8.17
CA LEU A 156 1.35 5.30 -8.59
C LEU A 156 1.24 4.12 -9.56
N HIS A 157 0.03 3.62 -9.82
CA HIS A 157 -0.23 2.40 -10.61
C HIS A 157 0.56 2.35 -11.93
N HIS A 158 0.71 3.49 -12.62
CA HIS A 158 1.36 3.54 -13.93
C HIS A 158 2.89 3.70 -13.88
N MET A 159 3.50 3.73 -12.69
CA MET A 159 4.97 3.66 -12.52
C MET A 159 5.46 2.21 -12.70
N LYS A 160 5.44 1.72 -13.95
CA LYS A 160 5.65 0.31 -14.33
C LYS A 160 7.08 -0.07 -14.73
N THR A 161 8.07 0.78 -14.46
CA THR A 161 9.46 0.51 -14.88
C THR A 161 10.05 -0.67 -14.10
N MET A 162 10.71 -1.60 -14.80
CA MET A 162 11.50 -2.68 -14.20
C MET A 162 12.88 -2.74 -14.86
N THR A 163 13.92 -2.95 -14.06
CA THR A 163 15.30 -3.05 -14.58
C THR A 163 16.09 -4.09 -13.80
N LEU A 164 16.76 -4.99 -14.51
CA LEU A 164 17.68 -5.95 -13.93
C LEU A 164 19.06 -5.28 -13.80
N ILE A 165 19.60 -5.36 -12.60
CA ILE A 165 20.95 -4.90 -12.26
C ILE A 165 21.74 -6.17 -11.97
N GLU A 166 22.55 -6.60 -12.95
CA GLU A 166 23.31 -7.85 -12.85
C GLU A 166 24.29 -7.87 -11.67
N GLN A 167 24.86 -6.71 -11.35
CA GLN A 167 25.74 -6.50 -10.20
C GLN A 167 25.33 -5.23 -9.48
N TYR A 168 24.83 -5.37 -8.26
CA TYR A 168 24.42 -4.27 -7.40
C TYR A 168 25.38 -4.14 -6.22
N SER A 169 25.94 -2.94 -6.09
CA SER A 169 26.81 -2.56 -4.97
C SER A 169 26.21 -1.37 -4.24
N SER A 170 26.17 -1.40 -2.91
CA SER A 170 25.80 -0.27 -2.07
C SER A 170 26.89 0.03 -1.04
N CYS A 171 26.97 1.29 -0.61
CA CYS A 171 27.97 1.73 0.36
C CYS A 171 27.85 0.92 1.66
N GLY A 172 28.95 0.29 2.09
CA GLY A 172 29.01 -0.48 3.34
C GLY A 172 28.42 -1.89 3.27
N HIS A 173 28.03 -2.38 2.09
CA HIS A 173 27.52 -3.74 1.91
C HIS A 173 28.25 -4.48 0.79
N ALA A 174 28.28 -5.82 0.92
CA ALA A 174 28.81 -6.67 -0.13
C ALA A 174 27.99 -6.51 -1.43
N SER A 175 28.68 -6.59 -2.57
CA SER A 175 27.99 -6.62 -3.86
C SER A 175 27.15 -7.88 -3.98
N VAL A 176 25.94 -7.74 -4.52
CA VAL A 176 25.03 -8.85 -4.80
C VAL A 176 24.77 -8.92 -6.30
N SER A 177 24.62 -10.14 -6.81
CA SER A 177 24.21 -10.34 -8.20
C SER A 177 22.69 -10.32 -8.33
N ASN A 178 22.21 -9.96 -9.52
CA ASN A 178 20.79 -10.04 -9.91
C ASN A 178 19.82 -9.29 -8.98
N ALA A 179 19.98 -7.97 -8.90
CA ALA A 179 19.02 -7.10 -8.23
C ALA A 179 17.97 -6.56 -9.21
N ALA A 180 16.74 -6.38 -8.75
CA ALA A 180 15.67 -5.76 -9.52
C ALA A 180 15.38 -4.34 -9.00
N ARG A 181 15.42 -3.35 -9.88
CA ARG A 181 14.83 -2.02 -9.63
C ARG A 181 13.41 -2.02 -10.18
N ILE A 182 12.43 -1.83 -9.29
CA ILE A 182 11.01 -1.99 -9.59
C ILE A 182 10.28 -0.68 -9.30
N GLY A 183 9.46 -0.22 -10.24
CA GLY A 183 8.63 0.96 -10.10
C GLY A 183 7.47 0.73 -9.13
N ALA A 184 7.03 1.79 -8.46
CA ALA A 184 6.02 1.71 -7.38
C ALA A 184 4.62 1.21 -7.82
N GLY A 185 4.37 1.21 -9.14
CA GLY A 185 3.12 0.73 -9.73
C GLY A 185 3.16 -0.73 -10.18
N VAL A 186 4.33 -1.36 -10.23
CA VAL A 186 4.48 -2.74 -10.72
C VAL A 186 3.82 -3.70 -9.73
N GLN A 187 2.96 -4.58 -10.23
CA GLN A 187 2.22 -5.56 -9.43
C GLN A 187 2.94 -6.91 -9.41
N TRP A 188 2.65 -7.75 -8.41
CA TRP A 188 3.34 -9.05 -8.23
C TRP A 188 3.23 -9.99 -9.43
N SER A 189 2.13 -9.97 -10.18
CA SER A 189 1.99 -10.76 -11.42
C SER A 189 3.04 -10.39 -12.47
N GLU A 190 3.39 -9.11 -12.57
CA GLU A 190 4.45 -8.58 -13.43
C GLU A 190 5.83 -8.97 -12.88
N VAL A 191 6.02 -8.84 -11.55
CA VAL A 191 7.28 -9.17 -10.85
C VAL A 191 7.59 -10.66 -10.82
N TYR A 192 6.60 -11.56 -10.89
CA TYR A 192 6.89 -13.00 -11.00
C TYR A 192 7.15 -13.43 -12.44
N ARG A 193 6.48 -12.80 -13.42
CA ARG A 193 6.68 -13.11 -14.83
C ARG A 193 8.06 -12.68 -15.34
N TRP A 194 8.45 -11.44 -15.06
CA TRP A 194 9.61 -10.83 -15.70
C TRP A 194 10.96 -11.46 -15.29
N PRO A 195 11.28 -11.69 -14.01
CA PRO A 195 12.49 -12.39 -13.58
C PRO A 195 12.57 -13.85 -14.05
N ASN A 196 11.41 -14.51 -14.24
CA ASN A 196 11.37 -15.88 -14.74
C ASN A 196 11.98 -16.01 -16.14
N GLU A 197 11.92 -14.96 -16.97
CA GLU A 197 12.60 -14.91 -18.27
C GLU A 197 14.13 -15.00 -18.17
N PHE A 198 14.69 -14.74 -16.97
CA PHE A 198 16.10 -14.83 -16.65
C PHE A 198 16.44 -16.03 -15.74
N ASN A 199 15.50 -16.97 -15.56
CA ASN A 199 15.59 -18.06 -14.58
C ASN A 199 15.78 -17.56 -13.13
N LEU A 200 15.23 -16.39 -12.81
CA LEU A 200 15.26 -15.80 -11.47
C LEU A 200 13.87 -15.84 -10.83
N THR A 201 13.83 -15.94 -9.51
CA THR A 201 12.60 -15.83 -8.72
C THR A 201 12.70 -14.62 -7.81
N ALA A 202 11.68 -13.76 -7.84
CA ALA A 202 11.55 -12.66 -6.89
C ALA A 202 10.75 -13.12 -5.66
N ILE A 203 11.17 -12.66 -4.48
CA ILE A 203 10.45 -12.92 -3.23
C ILE A 203 9.34 -11.86 -3.07
N GLY A 204 8.09 -12.31 -2.99
CA GLY A 204 6.90 -11.49 -2.83
C GLY A 204 5.81 -12.16 -1.99
N GLY A 205 4.56 -11.67 -2.12
CA GLY A 205 3.43 -12.12 -1.30
C GLY A 205 3.08 -13.60 -1.38
N ALA A 206 3.54 -14.32 -2.41
CA ALA A 206 3.24 -15.73 -2.63
C ALA A 206 4.42 -16.68 -2.31
N SER A 207 5.60 -16.15 -1.98
CA SER A 207 6.85 -16.90 -1.91
C SER A 207 7.36 -17.08 -0.47
N MET A 208 6.50 -17.58 0.42
CA MET A 208 6.83 -17.81 1.83
C MET A 208 7.43 -19.21 2.01
N VAL A 209 8.71 -19.31 2.41
CA VAL A 209 9.38 -20.60 2.59
C VAL A 209 9.81 -20.80 4.04
N ALA A 210 9.33 -21.88 4.65
CA ALA A 210 9.74 -22.30 5.99
C ALA A 210 11.05 -23.10 5.97
N ASP A 211 11.68 -23.26 7.13
CA ASP A 211 12.93 -24.01 7.31
C ASP A 211 12.91 -25.46 6.78
N ALA A 212 11.78 -26.15 6.89
CA ALA A 212 11.58 -27.49 6.35
C ALA A 212 11.46 -27.53 4.81
N SER A 213 11.67 -26.40 4.13
CA SER A 213 11.46 -26.22 2.68
C SER A 213 9.99 -26.38 2.23
N TRP A 214 9.06 -26.38 3.19
CA TRP A 214 7.63 -26.33 2.92
C TRP A 214 7.14 -24.90 2.93
N SER A 215 6.10 -24.66 2.14
CA SER A 215 5.57 -23.34 1.88
C SER A 215 4.08 -23.47 1.59
N GLY A 216 3.32 -22.42 1.87
CA GLY A 216 1.90 -22.38 1.55
C GLY A 216 1.03 -21.95 2.71
N TYR A 217 -0.26 -22.23 2.56
CA TYR A 217 -1.29 -21.78 3.47
C TYR A 217 -2.37 -22.85 3.64
N PHE A 218 -3.08 -22.76 4.75
CA PHE A 218 -4.27 -23.53 5.00
C PHE A 218 -5.42 -22.62 5.43
N SER A 219 -6.63 -23.13 5.31
CA SER A 219 -7.85 -22.53 5.81
C SER A 219 -8.56 -23.50 6.72
N MET A 220 -9.19 -22.97 7.76
CA MET A 220 -10.12 -23.69 8.62
C MET A 220 -11.51 -23.07 8.46
N LEU A 221 -12.44 -23.92 8.02
CA LEU A 221 -13.84 -23.59 7.79
C LEU A 221 -14.70 -24.70 8.38
N ASP A 222 -15.62 -24.32 9.26
CA ASP A 222 -16.32 -25.23 10.16
C ASP A 222 -15.29 -26.16 10.82
N MET A 223 -15.46 -27.47 10.81
CA MET A 223 -14.47 -28.43 11.35
C MET A 223 -13.55 -29.02 10.28
N ARG A 224 -13.38 -28.34 9.13
CA ARG A 224 -12.53 -28.78 8.03
C ARG A 224 -11.30 -27.91 7.88
N LEU A 225 -10.13 -28.55 7.79
CA LEU A 225 -8.88 -27.92 7.38
C LEU A 225 -8.60 -28.26 5.91
N SER A 226 -8.26 -27.26 5.10
CA SER A 226 -7.85 -27.45 3.70
C SER A 226 -6.60 -26.61 3.43
N GLY A 227 -5.64 -27.12 2.66
CA GLY A 227 -4.41 -26.39 2.43
C GLY A 227 -3.84 -26.59 1.03
N VAL A 228 -3.06 -25.59 0.60
CA VAL A 228 -2.24 -25.65 -0.61
C VAL A 228 -0.80 -25.43 -0.19
N PHE A 229 0.03 -26.44 -0.44
CA PHE A 229 1.42 -26.43 -0.07
C PHE A 229 2.31 -26.66 -1.28
N HIS A 230 3.50 -26.08 -1.26
CA HIS A 230 4.53 -26.28 -2.27
C HIS A 230 5.89 -26.49 -1.60
N VAL A 231 6.75 -27.21 -2.31
CA VAL A 231 8.12 -27.53 -1.89
C VAL A 231 9.05 -27.13 -3.04
N PRO A 232 9.67 -25.94 -2.99
CA PRO A 232 10.60 -25.51 -4.03
C PRO A 232 11.73 -26.52 -4.22
N ASN A 233 11.99 -26.93 -5.47
CA ASN A 233 12.98 -27.97 -5.82
C ASN A 233 12.77 -29.32 -5.08
N GLY A 234 11.55 -29.59 -4.61
CA GLY A 234 11.19 -30.80 -3.88
C GLY A 234 11.07 -32.04 -4.78
N ASN A 235 11.11 -33.21 -4.16
CA ASN A 235 10.88 -34.49 -4.83
C ASN A 235 9.43 -34.97 -4.58
N VAL A 236 8.71 -35.29 -5.65
CA VAL A 236 7.30 -35.69 -5.57
C VAL A 236 7.07 -36.95 -4.72
N THR A 237 8.02 -37.89 -4.74
CA THR A 237 7.97 -39.11 -3.93
C THR A 237 8.08 -38.77 -2.45
N VAL A 238 9.02 -37.89 -2.08
CA VAL A 238 9.18 -37.44 -0.67
C VAL A 238 7.95 -36.71 -0.18
N VAL A 239 7.36 -35.85 -1.02
CA VAL A 239 6.11 -35.15 -0.70
C VAL A 239 4.97 -36.14 -0.49
N ASN A 240 4.83 -37.12 -1.39
CA ASN A 240 3.81 -38.16 -1.30
C ASN A 240 3.98 -39.01 -0.04
N ASP A 241 5.19 -39.46 0.25
CA ASP A 241 5.49 -40.27 1.45
C ASP A 241 5.21 -39.49 2.73
N THR A 242 5.57 -38.20 2.78
CA THR A 242 5.29 -37.31 3.92
C THR A 242 3.79 -37.19 4.16
N LEU A 243 2.99 -36.94 3.12
CA LEU A 243 1.54 -36.81 3.24
C LEU A 243 0.86 -38.13 3.59
N ASN A 244 1.32 -39.25 3.01
CA ASN A 244 0.82 -40.59 3.33
C ASN A 244 1.12 -40.96 4.78
N GLN A 245 2.34 -40.69 5.25
CA GLN A 245 2.72 -40.93 6.64
C GLN A 245 1.90 -40.05 7.59
N PHE A 246 1.68 -38.78 7.25
CA PHE A 246 0.81 -37.91 8.02
C PHE A 246 -0.62 -38.47 8.09
N ALA A 247 -1.17 -38.97 6.98
CA ALA A 247 -2.50 -39.58 6.97
C ALA A 247 -2.58 -40.85 7.82
N VAL A 248 -1.59 -41.73 7.71
CA VAL A 248 -1.50 -42.97 8.52
C VAL A 248 -1.40 -42.67 10.01
N ASN A 249 -0.60 -41.67 10.39
CA ASN A 249 -0.40 -41.29 11.79
C ASN A 249 -1.62 -40.62 12.43
N ASN A 250 -2.58 -40.15 11.63
CA ASN A 250 -3.78 -39.45 12.08
C ASN A 250 -5.04 -40.15 11.54
N SER A 251 -5.14 -41.47 11.74
CA SER A 251 -6.23 -42.29 11.20
C SER A 251 -7.63 -41.93 11.72
N ASP A 252 -7.70 -41.10 12.75
CA ASP A 252 -8.91 -40.51 13.31
C ASP A 252 -9.47 -39.34 12.45
N LEU A 253 -8.68 -38.82 11.49
CA LEU A 253 -9.10 -37.76 10.58
C LEU A 253 -9.63 -38.32 9.24
N ASP A 254 -10.67 -37.70 8.70
CA ASP A 254 -11.15 -37.97 7.34
C ASP A 254 -10.33 -37.18 6.31
N PHE A 255 -9.40 -37.88 5.64
CA PHE A 255 -8.54 -37.29 4.61
C PHE A 255 -9.25 -37.22 3.26
N GLY A 256 -9.61 -36.00 2.85
CA GLY A 256 -10.09 -35.71 1.51
C GLY A 256 -9.02 -35.93 0.43
N LYS A 257 -9.43 -35.87 -0.84
CA LYS A 257 -8.56 -36.09 -2.02
C LYS A 257 -7.35 -35.15 -2.02
N THR A 258 -6.14 -35.71 -1.92
CA THR A 258 -4.88 -34.99 -2.16
C THR A 258 -4.57 -35.00 -3.66
N SER A 259 -4.13 -33.86 -4.19
CA SER A 259 -3.64 -33.75 -5.57
C SER A 259 -2.21 -33.25 -5.52
N ILE A 260 -1.27 -34.05 -6.05
CA ILE A 260 0.15 -33.73 -6.07
C ILE A 260 0.57 -33.67 -7.53
N PHE A 261 1.22 -32.58 -7.91
CA PHE A 261 1.78 -32.39 -9.25
C PHE A 261 3.03 -31.52 -9.16
N THR A 262 3.81 -31.53 -10.24
CA THR A 262 5.02 -30.72 -10.36
C THR A 262 4.78 -29.60 -11.37
N VAL A 263 5.42 -28.46 -11.15
CA VAL A 263 5.41 -27.33 -12.06
C VAL A 263 6.84 -26.86 -12.34
N PRO A 264 7.17 -26.39 -13.56
CA PRO A 264 8.55 -26.12 -13.95
C PRO A 264 9.21 -24.95 -13.22
N SER A 265 8.42 -23.95 -12.82
CA SER A 265 8.91 -22.74 -12.16
C SER A 265 7.96 -22.25 -11.07
N PHE A 266 8.45 -21.35 -10.22
CA PHE A 266 7.59 -20.64 -9.26
C PHE A 266 6.54 -19.76 -9.97
N TYR A 267 6.85 -19.23 -11.14
CA TYR A 267 5.88 -18.48 -11.93
C TYR A 267 4.74 -19.39 -12.42
N ASP A 268 5.04 -20.60 -12.88
CA ASP A 268 4.02 -21.58 -13.28
C ASP A 268 3.14 -21.96 -12.08
N TYR A 269 3.74 -22.20 -10.90
CA TYR A 269 3.00 -22.39 -9.65
C TYR A 269 2.05 -21.22 -9.38
N PHE A 270 2.56 -19.98 -9.41
CA PHE A 270 1.79 -18.77 -9.14
C PHE A 270 0.61 -18.64 -10.11
N THR A 271 0.83 -18.86 -11.42
CA THR A 271 -0.25 -18.76 -12.42
C THR A 271 -1.30 -19.85 -12.27
N LEU A 272 -0.91 -21.06 -11.87
CA LEU A 272 -1.82 -22.20 -11.74
C LEU A 272 -2.65 -22.16 -10.45
N ILE A 273 -2.02 -21.81 -9.33
CA ILE A 273 -2.66 -21.86 -8.01
C ILE A 273 -3.29 -20.53 -7.63
N LEU A 274 -2.58 -19.44 -7.86
CA LEU A 274 -2.96 -18.13 -7.36
C LEU A 274 -3.58 -17.23 -8.42
N ASP A 275 -3.58 -17.64 -9.70
CA ASP A 275 -4.14 -16.99 -10.90
C ASP A 275 -4.27 -15.45 -10.78
N PRO A 276 -3.53 -14.64 -11.55
CA PRO A 276 -3.66 -13.17 -11.51
C PRO A 276 -5.10 -12.65 -11.67
N SER A 277 -5.99 -13.42 -12.30
CA SER A 277 -7.41 -13.11 -12.47
C SER A 277 -8.30 -13.52 -11.28
N ASN A 278 -7.72 -14.15 -10.25
CA ASN A 278 -8.44 -14.52 -9.05
C ASN A 278 -9.14 -13.30 -8.45
N PRO A 279 -10.40 -13.46 -8.05
CA PRO A 279 -11.21 -12.32 -7.67
C PRO A 279 -10.81 -11.83 -6.27
N THR A 280 -10.37 -10.58 -6.18
CA THR A 280 -10.06 -9.88 -4.91
C THR A 280 -11.02 -8.73 -4.63
N GLY A 281 -11.89 -8.38 -5.59
CA GLY A 281 -12.82 -7.26 -5.52
C GLY A 281 -14.05 -7.54 -4.67
N PHE A 282 -13.87 -7.91 -3.41
CA PHE A 282 -14.95 -8.21 -2.47
C PHE A 282 -14.77 -7.47 -1.15
N ASN A 283 -15.85 -7.29 -0.40
CA ASN A 283 -15.77 -6.80 0.96
C ASN A 283 -15.20 -7.86 1.91
N VAL A 284 -14.11 -7.51 2.59
CA VAL A 284 -13.56 -8.32 3.67
C VAL A 284 -12.95 -7.44 4.76
N LEU A 285 -13.10 -7.87 6.01
CA LEU A 285 -12.30 -7.43 7.14
C LEU A 285 -11.39 -8.56 7.60
N LEU A 286 -10.17 -8.17 7.93
CA LEU A 286 -9.14 -9.09 8.41
C LEU A 286 -8.70 -8.70 9.81
N SER A 287 -8.21 -9.68 10.56
CA SER A 287 -7.35 -9.48 11.73
C SER A 287 -6.30 -10.56 11.76
N SER A 288 -5.20 -10.37 12.48
CA SER A 288 -4.13 -11.38 12.50
C SER A 288 -3.33 -11.44 13.79
N ARG A 289 -2.73 -12.61 14.01
CA ARG A 289 -1.72 -12.87 15.04
C ARG A 289 -0.59 -13.74 14.52
N LEU A 290 0.62 -13.41 14.96
CA LEU A 290 1.81 -14.25 14.82
C LEU A 290 1.89 -15.18 16.03
N ILE A 291 1.72 -16.48 15.79
CA ILE A 291 1.76 -17.51 16.84
C ILE A 291 3.16 -18.10 16.91
N ARG A 292 3.77 -18.00 18.09
CA ARG A 292 5.14 -18.46 18.34
C ARG A 292 5.26 -19.97 18.17
N GLU A 293 6.39 -20.40 17.61
CA GLU A 293 6.74 -21.80 17.44
C GLU A 293 6.70 -22.57 18.76
N SER A 294 7.24 -21.98 19.84
CA SER A 294 7.24 -22.61 21.16
C SER A 294 5.85 -22.93 21.69
N ILE A 295 4.85 -22.09 21.38
CA ILE A 295 3.47 -22.33 21.78
C ILE A 295 2.87 -23.47 20.98
N VAL A 296 3.05 -23.46 19.65
CA VAL A 296 2.51 -24.51 18.78
C VAL A 296 3.11 -25.87 19.08
N ARG A 297 4.42 -25.94 19.34
CA ARG A 297 5.11 -27.21 19.61
C ARG A 297 4.88 -27.75 21.02
N ASN A 298 4.80 -26.87 22.01
CA ASN A 298 4.73 -27.31 23.42
C ASN A 298 3.31 -27.40 23.96
N LEU A 299 2.34 -26.73 23.34
CA LEU A 299 0.94 -26.69 23.79
C LEU A 299 -0.04 -26.97 22.63
N PRO A 300 0.13 -28.08 21.88
CA PRO A 300 -0.66 -28.34 20.67
C PRO A 300 -2.16 -28.47 20.96
N GLU A 301 -2.56 -29.05 22.11
CA GLU A 301 -3.97 -29.20 22.49
C GLU A 301 -4.62 -27.82 22.74
N LYS A 302 -3.89 -26.89 23.39
CA LYS A 302 -4.41 -25.54 23.61
C LYS A 302 -4.54 -24.76 22.31
N VAL A 303 -3.58 -24.93 21.40
CA VAL A 303 -3.66 -24.34 20.06
C VAL A 303 -4.86 -24.88 19.29
N ALA A 304 -5.08 -26.20 19.31
CA ALA A 304 -6.23 -26.83 18.68
C ALA A 304 -7.56 -26.35 19.28
N GLU A 305 -7.65 -26.23 20.61
CA GLU A 305 -8.82 -25.70 21.32
C GLU A 305 -9.14 -24.26 20.88
N VAL A 306 -8.14 -23.39 20.86
CA VAL A 306 -8.30 -21.98 20.45
C VAL A 306 -8.68 -21.91 18.97
N PHE A 307 -8.00 -22.64 18.08
CA PHE A 307 -8.31 -22.66 16.65
C PHE A 307 -9.71 -23.20 16.38
N ALA A 308 -10.17 -24.20 17.14
CA ALA A 308 -11.55 -24.67 17.06
C ALA A 308 -12.56 -23.59 17.48
N GLN A 309 -12.23 -22.72 18.45
CA GLN A 309 -13.12 -21.62 18.83
C GLN A 309 -13.19 -20.53 17.74
N VAL A 310 -12.05 -20.20 17.11
CA VAL A 310 -11.97 -19.10 16.13
C VAL A 310 -12.08 -19.54 14.68
N ARG A 311 -12.29 -20.83 14.40
CA ARG A 311 -12.46 -21.38 13.06
C ARG A 311 -13.52 -20.59 12.27
N GLY A 312 -13.33 -20.49 10.97
CA GLY A 312 -14.34 -19.91 10.10
C GLY A 312 -15.67 -20.66 10.17
N GLN A 313 -16.76 -19.99 9.87
CA GLN A 313 -18.09 -20.58 9.81
C GLN A 313 -18.71 -20.31 8.45
N SER A 314 -19.13 -21.36 7.75
CA SER A 314 -19.73 -21.23 6.41
C SER A 314 -20.99 -20.38 6.41
N VAL A 315 -21.77 -20.46 7.50
CA VAL A 315 -23.02 -19.71 7.66
C VAL A 315 -22.83 -18.20 7.78
N THR A 316 -21.68 -17.75 8.31
CA THR A 316 -21.37 -16.32 8.44
C THR A 316 -20.42 -15.80 7.36
N GLY A 317 -19.94 -16.67 6.45
CA GLY A 317 -18.97 -16.29 5.43
C GLY A 317 -17.60 -15.93 6.01
N SER A 318 -17.22 -16.56 7.12
CA SER A 318 -15.93 -16.33 7.79
C SER A 318 -14.95 -17.48 7.57
N ILE A 319 -13.66 -17.16 7.56
CA ILE A 319 -12.57 -18.12 7.38
C ILE A 319 -11.48 -17.83 8.42
N LEU A 320 -10.79 -18.86 8.90
CA LEU A 320 -9.50 -18.70 9.58
C LEU A 320 -8.41 -19.18 8.62
N LEU A 321 -7.49 -18.30 8.22
CA LEU A 321 -6.37 -18.63 7.35
C LEU A 321 -5.10 -18.79 8.20
N GLY A 322 -4.26 -19.75 7.86
CA GLY A 322 -2.96 -19.95 8.48
C GLY A 322 -1.87 -20.03 7.44
N HIS A 323 -0.81 -19.25 7.63
CA HIS A 323 0.40 -19.29 6.80
C HIS A 323 1.55 -19.87 7.61
N ILE A 324 2.32 -20.77 6.99
CA ILE A 324 3.51 -21.35 7.61
C ILE A 324 4.68 -20.42 7.33
N VAL A 325 5.23 -19.80 8.39
CA VAL A 325 6.19 -18.67 8.28
C VAL A 325 7.46 -18.86 9.10
N ALA A 326 7.70 -20.08 9.58
CA ALA A 326 8.75 -20.39 10.55
C ALA A 326 10.16 -20.47 9.96
N GLY A 327 11.14 -20.13 10.79
CA GLY A 327 12.51 -20.56 10.62
C GLY A 327 13.24 -19.91 9.44
N GLY A 328 14.30 -20.60 8.98
CA GLY A 328 15.08 -20.20 7.81
C GLY A 328 15.67 -18.79 7.92
N GLN A 329 15.62 -18.04 6.82
CA GLN A 329 16.10 -16.65 6.79
C GLN A 329 15.17 -15.68 7.51
N VAL A 330 13.90 -16.04 7.75
CA VAL A 330 12.95 -15.18 8.48
C VAL A 330 13.30 -15.16 9.97
N SER A 331 13.69 -16.28 10.57
CA SER A 331 14.15 -16.35 11.96
C SER A 331 15.58 -15.84 12.19
N ASN A 332 16.32 -15.53 11.12
CA ASN A 332 17.70 -15.07 11.25
C ASN A 332 17.78 -13.68 11.89
N THR A 333 18.34 -13.62 13.10
CA THR A 333 18.52 -12.39 13.89
C THR A 333 19.77 -11.59 13.52
N SER A 334 20.65 -12.11 12.66
CA SER A 334 21.82 -11.36 12.17
C SER A 334 21.42 -10.25 11.18
N ASN A 335 20.24 -10.34 10.58
CA ASN A 335 19.69 -9.33 9.68
C ASN A 335 18.93 -8.26 10.48
N THR A 336 19.68 -7.38 11.15
CA THR A 336 19.13 -6.37 12.07
C THR A 336 18.83 -5.02 11.43
N ASN A 337 19.29 -4.76 10.20
CA ASN A 337 19.08 -3.48 9.52
C ASN A 337 17.71 -3.40 8.83
N ASN A 338 16.64 -3.63 9.58
CA ASN A 338 15.25 -3.50 9.14
C ASN A 338 14.30 -3.27 10.33
N SER A 339 13.07 -2.85 10.05
CA SER A 339 12.02 -2.58 11.05
C SER A 339 10.96 -3.69 11.13
N VAL A 340 11.29 -4.91 10.72
CA VAL A 340 10.33 -6.03 10.75
C VAL A 340 9.99 -6.34 12.20
N ASN A 341 8.69 -6.50 12.49
CA ASN A 341 8.21 -6.84 13.84
C ASN A 341 8.97 -8.09 14.36
N PRO A 342 9.64 -8.02 15.52
CA PRO A 342 10.39 -9.14 16.09
C PRO A 342 9.58 -10.43 16.26
N GLY A 343 8.25 -10.35 16.38
CA GLY A 343 7.37 -11.51 16.40
C GLY A 343 7.60 -12.47 15.24
N TRP A 344 7.92 -11.96 14.04
CA TRP A 344 8.25 -12.77 12.86
C TRP A 344 9.45 -13.69 13.07
N ARG A 345 10.40 -13.33 13.94
CA ARG A 345 11.60 -14.15 14.18
C ARG A 345 11.29 -15.45 14.92
N THR A 346 10.17 -15.49 15.62
CA THR A 346 9.77 -16.61 16.50
C THR A 346 8.44 -17.26 16.10
N ALA A 347 7.75 -16.70 15.11
CA ALA A 347 6.45 -17.18 14.66
C ALA A 347 6.61 -18.48 13.85
N LEU A 348 5.81 -19.50 14.16
CA LEU A 348 5.61 -20.64 13.26
C LEU A 348 4.44 -20.38 12.31
N LEU A 349 3.39 -19.74 12.83
CA LEU A 349 2.15 -19.49 12.11
C LEU A 349 1.81 -18.01 12.09
N HIS A 350 1.38 -17.53 10.94
CA HIS A 350 0.66 -16.28 10.80
C HIS A 350 -0.82 -16.59 10.56
N MET A 351 -1.64 -16.36 11.58
CA MET A 351 -3.07 -16.65 11.59
C MET A 351 -3.86 -15.40 11.27
N VAL A 352 -4.80 -15.51 10.33
CA VAL A 352 -5.64 -14.40 9.85
C VAL A 352 -7.12 -14.79 9.99
N ASN A 353 -7.87 -14.04 10.79
CA ASN A 353 -9.33 -14.11 10.73
C ASN A 353 -9.80 -13.31 9.52
N SER A 354 -10.67 -13.89 8.71
CA SER A 354 -11.30 -13.25 7.56
C SER A 354 -12.80 -13.26 7.72
N GLN A 355 -13.44 -12.13 7.45
CA GLN A 355 -14.88 -11.96 7.47
C GLN A 355 -15.34 -11.23 6.21
N GLY A 356 -16.01 -11.95 5.31
CA GLY A 356 -16.59 -11.38 4.10
C GLY A 356 -18.05 -11.00 4.26
N TRP A 357 -18.56 -10.15 3.37
CA TRP A 357 -20.00 -9.88 3.25
C TRP A 357 -20.37 -9.38 1.84
N LEU A 358 -21.67 -9.33 1.53
CA LEU A 358 -22.19 -8.87 0.24
C LEU A 358 -22.34 -7.35 0.21
N ASP A 359 -22.25 -6.73 -0.96
CA ASP A 359 -22.42 -5.27 -1.13
C ASP A 359 -23.76 -4.76 -0.58
N THR A 360 -24.80 -5.58 -0.64
CA THR A 360 -26.16 -5.27 -0.19
C THR A 360 -26.36 -5.44 1.32
N THR A 361 -25.36 -5.92 2.06
CA THR A 361 -25.42 -6.06 3.51
C THR A 361 -25.63 -4.69 4.16
N SER A 362 -26.49 -4.61 5.16
CA SER A 362 -26.79 -3.37 5.89
C SER A 362 -25.66 -2.98 6.86
N GLU A 363 -25.59 -1.69 7.22
CA GLU A 363 -24.50 -1.18 8.07
C GLU A 363 -24.49 -1.77 9.48
N ASP A 364 -25.66 -2.05 10.07
CA ASP A 364 -25.80 -2.69 11.38
C ASP A 364 -25.20 -4.12 11.38
N ILE A 365 -25.42 -4.87 10.30
CA ILE A 365 -24.81 -6.20 10.15
C ILE A 365 -23.30 -6.07 9.94
N LYS A 366 -22.82 -5.10 9.15
CA LYS A 366 -21.38 -4.85 8.98
C LYS A 366 -20.69 -4.53 10.31
N GLU A 367 -21.32 -3.70 11.14
CA GLU A 367 -20.81 -3.36 12.47
C GLU A 367 -20.76 -4.58 13.40
N TYR A 368 -21.81 -5.42 13.37
CA TYR A 368 -21.80 -6.69 14.10
C TYR A 368 -20.66 -7.60 13.65
N LEU A 369 -20.49 -7.80 12.34
CA LEU A 369 -19.41 -8.62 11.78
C LEU A 369 -18.02 -8.07 12.11
N ALA A 370 -17.86 -6.74 12.17
CA ALA A 370 -16.61 -6.11 12.58
C ALA A 370 -16.28 -6.42 14.06
N LYS A 371 -17.26 -6.37 14.96
CA LYS A 371 -17.09 -6.75 16.37
C LYS A 371 -16.74 -8.22 16.54
N GLU A 372 -17.34 -9.10 15.73
CA GLU A 372 -17.02 -10.53 15.71
C GLU A 372 -15.55 -10.78 15.30
N VAL A 373 -15.02 -10.04 14.33
CA VAL A 373 -13.60 -10.12 13.94
C VAL A 373 -12.71 -9.75 15.13
N THR A 374 -12.98 -8.63 15.81
CA THR A 374 -12.21 -8.23 17.00
C THR A 374 -12.28 -9.29 18.09
N SER A 375 -13.48 -9.79 18.42
CA SER A 375 -13.67 -10.81 19.45
C SER A 375 -12.94 -12.13 19.14
N ARG A 376 -12.97 -12.59 17.88
CA ARG A 376 -12.19 -13.77 17.45
C ARG A 376 -10.68 -13.54 17.59
N THR A 377 -10.23 -12.30 17.51
CA THR A 377 -8.82 -11.97 17.72
C THR A 377 -8.44 -11.98 19.19
N ASP A 378 -9.32 -11.50 20.07
CA ASP A 378 -9.14 -11.63 21.53
C ASP A 378 -9.05 -13.09 21.98
N ILE A 379 -9.76 -14.01 21.30
CA ILE A 379 -9.64 -15.44 21.56
C ILE A 379 -8.26 -15.98 21.11
N LEU A 380 -7.70 -15.50 19.99
CA LEU A 380 -6.32 -15.83 19.59
C LEU A 380 -5.29 -15.32 20.60
N ASP A 381 -5.58 -14.23 21.31
CA ASP A 381 -4.67 -13.65 22.32
C ASP A 381 -4.44 -14.56 23.52
N GLN A 382 -5.32 -15.54 23.75
CA GLN A 382 -5.10 -16.61 24.74
C GLN A 382 -3.80 -17.40 24.48
N LEU A 383 -3.31 -17.45 23.23
CA LEU A 383 -2.06 -18.13 22.87
C LEU A 383 -0.80 -17.28 23.12
N LEU A 384 -0.96 -16.03 23.58
CA LEU A 384 0.16 -15.12 23.81
C LEU A 384 0.75 -15.23 25.22
N PHE A 385 -0.01 -15.77 26.19
CA PHE A 385 0.44 -15.95 27.59
C PHE A 385 1.07 -14.67 28.19
N GLY A 386 0.40 -13.53 28.04
CA GLY A 386 0.86 -12.22 28.54
C GLY A 386 2.04 -11.60 27.78
N SER A 387 2.54 -12.27 26.73
CA SER A 387 3.52 -11.67 25.82
C SER A 387 2.84 -10.62 24.92
N GLN A 388 3.60 -9.61 24.51
CA GLN A 388 3.09 -8.56 23.63
C GLN A 388 2.50 -9.14 22.33
N PRO A 389 1.25 -8.80 21.96
CA PRO A 389 0.65 -9.26 20.72
C PRO A 389 1.48 -8.80 19.52
N SER A 390 1.73 -9.72 18.61
CA SER A 390 2.39 -9.44 17.35
C SER A 390 1.43 -9.73 16.21
N CYS A 391 1.20 -8.75 15.35
CA CYS A 391 0.31 -8.84 14.20
C CYS A 391 1.02 -8.41 12.91
N TYR A 392 0.45 -8.81 11.77
CA TYR A 392 0.87 -8.32 10.47
C TYR A 392 0.05 -7.09 10.09
N THR A 393 0.67 -5.91 10.10
CA THR A 393 -0.03 -4.62 9.95
C THR A 393 -0.80 -4.43 8.64
N ASN A 394 -0.53 -5.24 7.61
CA ASN A 394 -1.24 -5.17 6.34
C ASN A 394 -2.54 -5.99 6.35
N GLU A 395 -2.68 -6.94 7.27
CA GLU A 395 -3.84 -7.82 7.45
C GLU A 395 -4.26 -7.78 8.92
N ALA A 396 -4.45 -6.57 9.42
CA ALA A 396 -4.78 -6.29 10.83
C ALA A 396 -6.20 -5.76 10.95
N ASP A 397 -6.76 -5.88 12.15
CA ASP A 397 -8.10 -5.38 12.44
C ASP A 397 -8.07 -3.85 12.48
N PRO A 398 -8.83 -3.15 11.62
CA PRO A 398 -8.97 -1.71 11.74
C PRO A 398 -9.75 -1.30 13.01
N ASN A 399 -10.38 -2.21 13.73
CA ASN A 399 -11.16 -1.93 14.94
C ASN A 399 -10.42 -2.31 16.23
N GLU A 400 -9.29 -3.03 16.14
CA GLU A 400 -8.44 -3.30 17.30
C GLU A 400 -8.01 -1.97 17.93
N ARG A 401 -8.60 -1.73 19.12
CA ARG A 401 -8.62 -0.51 19.92
C ARG A 401 -8.07 0.74 19.22
N LYS A 402 -8.96 1.47 18.56
CA LYS A 402 -8.76 2.88 18.16
C LYS A 402 -9.57 3.79 19.08
N GLN A 403 -9.08 4.99 19.32
CA GLN A 403 -9.85 5.99 20.04
C GLN A 403 -11.12 6.29 19.24
N LEU A 404 -12.30 6.13 19.84
CA LEU A 404 -13.56 6.50 19.18
C LEU A 404 -13.61 8.03 18.97
N PRO A 405 -14.29 8.54 17.92
CA PRO A 405 -14.33 9.98 17.63
C PRO A 405 -14.80 10.87 18.79
N ASP A 406 -15.65 10.33 19.67
CA ASP A 406 -16.29 10.94 20.84
C ASP A 406 -15.72 10.46 22.20
N GLU A 407 -14.88 9.42 22.19
CA GLU A 407 -14.21 8.93 23.40
C GLU A 407 -13.14 9.93 23.84
N PRO A 408 -13.12 10.35 25.12
CA PRO A 408 -12.07 11.23 25.58
C PRO A 408 -10.69 10.62 25.41
N ILE A 409 -9.74 11.40 24.86
CA ILE A 409 -8.33 11.03 24.70
C ILE A 409 -7.79 10.50 26.04
N THR A 410 -8.17 11.13 27.15
CA THR A 410 -7.78 10.70 28.49
C THR A 410 -8.35 9.36 28.91
N PHE A 411 -9.56 9.03 28.46
CA PHE A 411 -10.20 7.75 28.74
C PHE A 411 -9.54 6.64 27.91
N TYR A 412 -9.33 6.90 26.61
CA TYR A 412 -8.65 5.98 25.70
C TYR A 412 -7.22 5.62 26.15
N TYR A 413 -6.41 6.63 26.51
CA TYR A 413 -5.09 6.38 27.07
C TYR A 413 -5.16 5.82 28.49
N GLY A 414 -6.17 6.19 29.28
CA GLY A 414 -6.41 5.66 30.61
C GLY A 414 -6.56 4.14 30.61
N ASP A 415 -7.34 3.59 29.68
CA ASP A 415 -7.48 2.15 29.57
C ASP A 415 -6.21 1.45 29.06
N ILE A 416 -5.45 2.07 28.14
CA ILE A 416 -4.16 1.52 27.71
C ILE A 416 -3.18 1.47 28.88
N ILE A 417 -3.20 2.50 29.75
CA ILE A 417 -2.42 2.55 30.99
C ILE A 417 -2.87 1.44 31.94
N ASN A 418 -4.17 1.29 32.18
CA ASN A 418 -4.72 0.27 33.06
C ASN A 418 -4.36 -1.14 32.56
N LEU A 419 -4.48 -1.39 31.26
CA LEU A 419 -4.06 -2.64 30.64
C LEU A 419 -2.55 -2.90 30.84
N CYS A 420 -1.70 -1.88 30.69
CA CYS A 420 -0.26 -2.04 30.95
C CYS A 420 0.01 -2.43 32.41
N LEU A 421 -0.72 -1.84 33.37
CA LEU A 421 -0.60 -2.12 34.80
C LEU A 421 -1.23 -3.46 35.21
N GLU A 422 -2.23 -3.95 34.47
CA GLU A 422 -2.79 -5.29 34.63
C GLU A 422 -1.83 -6.37 34.13
N ILE A 423 -1.14 -6.11 33.00
CA ILE A 423 -0.15 -7.01 32.41
C ILE A 423 1.11 -7.12 33.29
N ASP A 424 1.61 -5.99 33.79
CA ASP A 424 2.71 -5.93 34.74
C ASP A 424 2.48 -4.78 35.71
N SER A 425 2.10 -5.14 36.94
CA SER A 425 1.80 -4.16 37.99
C SER A 425 3.04 -3.36 38.44
N ASN A 426 4.25 -3.76 38.05
CA ASN A 426 5.51 -3.09 38.35
C ASN A 426 6.11 -2.35 37.15
N ILE A 427 5.43 -2.30 36.00
CA ILE A 427 5.93 -1.63 34.81
C ILE A 427 6.17 -0.13 35.10
N SER A 428 7.36 0.37 34.76
CA SER A 428 7.68 1.78 35.02
C SER A 428 6.85 2.71 34.13
N GLU A 429 6.38 3.83 34.70
CA GLU A 429 5.63 4.87 33.98
C GLU A 429 6.35 5.32 32.70
N LYS A 430 7.68 5.38 32.73
CA LYS A 430 8.51 5.75 31.58
C LYS A 430 8.33 4.80 30.38
N ILE A 431 8.19 3.50 30.64
CA ILE A 431 7.97 2.50 29.57
C ILE A 431 6.55 2.63 29.03
N ILE A 432 5.55 2.82 29.90
CA ILE A 432 4.17 3.04 29.47
C ILE A 432 4.08 4.31 28.60
N ILE A 433 4.71 5.41 29.01
CA ILE A 433 4.76 6.67 28.24
C ILE A 433 5.44 6.46 26.89
N GLN A 434 6.55 5.72 26.83
CA GLN A 434 7.21 5.40 25.56
C GLN A 434 6.28 4.61 24.62
N HIS A 435 5.55 3.64 25.17
CA HIS A 435 4.57 2.87 24.41
C HIS A 435 3.45 3.77 23.87
N LEU A 436 2.83 4.58 24.73
CA LEU A 436 1.79 5.54 24.35
C LEU A 436 2.29 6.51 23.27
N MET A 437 3.46 7.13 23.47
CA MET A 437 4.07 8.08 22.54
C MET A 437 4.38 7.46 21.16
N SER A 438 4.53 6.14 21.06
CA SER A 438 4.73 5.45 19.78
C SER A 438 3.43 5.25 18.98
N ARG A 439 2.27 5.38 19.63
CA ARG A 439 0.94 5.09 19.07
C ARG A 439 0.03 6.31 18.94
N ILE A 440 0.45 7.49 19.43
CA ILE A 440 -0.30 8.74 19.29
C ILE A 440 -0.13 9.38 17.90
N ASN A 441 -1.07 10.25 17.52
CA ASN A 441 -1.03 11.03 16.28
C ASN A 441 0.35 11.73 16.11
N PRO A 442 1.03 11.62 14.94
CA PRO A 442 2.37 12.19 14.73
C PRO A 442 2.46 13.71 14.94
N ASP A 443 1.41 14.46 14.62
CA ASP A 443 1.38 15.92 14.81
C ASP A 443 1.21 16.26 16.31
N PHE A 444 0.38 15.49 17.02
CA PHE A 444 0.27 15.59 18.47
C PHE A 444 1.57 15.17 19.18
N ARG A 445 2.23 14.12 18.69
CA ARG A 445 3.55 13.68 19.17
C ARG A 445 4.59 14.78 19.03
N LYS A 446 4.63 15.46 17.87
CA LYS A 446 5.52 16.60 17.64
C LYS A 446 5.22 17.75 18.60
N GLU A 447 3.95 18.04 18.84
CA GLU A 447 3.56 19.11 19.77
C GLU A 447 3.89 18.77 21.24
N LEU A 448 3.70 17.52 21.67
CA LEU A 448 4.14 17.04 22.99
C LEU A 448 5.66 17.18 23.16
N LEU A 449 6.43 16.76 22.15
CA LEU A 449 7.88 16.89 22.16
C LEU A 449 8.36 18.35 22.12
N ARG A 450 7.55 19.25 21.54
CA ARG A 450 7.82 20.70 21.49
C ARG A 450 7.54 21.41 22.81
N ARG A 451 6.69 20.82 23.67
CA ARG A 451 6.18 21.46 24.89
C ARG A 451 6.99 21.20 26.16
N GLU A 452 7.86 20.19 26.20
CA GLU A 452 9.12 20.16 26.99
C GLU A 452 9.68 18.74 27.08
N SER A 453 10.97 18.66 27.41
CA SER A 453 11.73 17.49 27.86
C SER A 453 11.25 16.87 29.20
N SER A 454 10.00 17.07 29.62
CA SER A 454 9.52 16.90 31.00
C SER A 454 8.44 15.83 31.22
N ILE A 455 7.89 15.17 30.19
CA ILE A 455 6.87 14.12 30.40
C ILE A 455 7.53 12.85 30.96
N ASN A 456 7.68 12.78 32.28
CA ASN A 456 8.29 11.65 32.98
C ASN A 456 7.28 10.82 33.76
N THR A 457 6.04 11.32 33.88
CA THR A 457 4.95 10.66 34.61
C THR A 457 3.69 10.50 33.76
N LEU A 458 2.88 9.48 34.06
CA LEU A 458 1.61 9.21 33.39
C LEU A 458 0.59 10.32 33.62
N ASN A 459 0.63 10.94 34.81
CA ASN A 459 -0.23 12.07 35.14
C ASN A 459 0.07 13.31 34.27
N GLU A 460 1.34 13.59 34.02
CA GLU A 460 1.72 14.67 33.10
C GLU A 460 1.31 14.34 31.67
N PHE A 461 1.55 13.11 31.22
CA PHE A 461 1.11 12.66 29.90
C PHE A 461 -0.39 12.84 29.69
N LEU A 462 -1.22 12.38 30.63
CA LEU A 462 -2.69 12.50 30.58
C LEU A 462 -3.16 13.97 30.65
N LYS A 463 -2.46 14.82 31.40
CA LYS A 463 -2.76 16.27 31.46
C LYS A 463 -2.57 16.94 30.10
N TYR A 464 -1.49 16.64 29.38
CA TYR A 464 -1.28 17.19 28.04
C TYR A 464 -2.21 16.60 26.98
N ALA A 465 -2.50 15.30 27.09
CA ALA A 465 -3.50 14.63 26.27
C ALA A 465 -4.89 15.29 26.39
N LYS A 466 -5.27 15.69 27.61
CA LYS A 466 -6.50 16.44 27.87
C LYS A 466 -6.50 17.84 27.27
N ILE A 467 -5.40 18.58 27.38
CA ILE A 467 -5.28 19.93 26.82
C ILE A 467 -5.45 19.91 25.30
N GLU A 468 -4.84 18.94 24.63
CA GLU A 468 -5.01 18.78 23.18
C GLU A 468 -6.44 18.40 22.81
N GLN A 469 -7.04 17.50 23.57
CA GLN A 469 -8.44 17.15 23.40
C GLN A 469 -9.35 18.37 23.54
N ASP A 470 -9.21 19.15 24.60
CA ASP A 470 -10.03 20.34 24.86
C ASP A 470 -9.84 21.40 23.76
N LEU A 471 -8.65 21.49 23.15
CA LEU A 471 -8.38 22.35 22.01
C LEU A 471 -9.03 21.82 20.72
N ARG A 472 -8.99 20.51 20.50
CA ARG A 472 -9.63 19.83 19.37
C ARG A 472 -11.14 19.95 19.45
N ASP A 473 -11.73 19.69 20.61
CA ASP A 473 -13.18 19.67 20.82
C ASP A 473 -13.78 21.08 20.74
N ARG A 474 -13.07 22.12 21.22
CA ARG A 474 -13.47 23.52 21.02
C ARG A 474 -13.45 23.96 19.55
N ILE A 475 -12.54 23.39 18.75
CA ILE A 475 -12.43 23.69 17.31
C ILE A 475 -13.46 22.88 16.51
N CYS A 476 -13.70 21.63 16.89
CA CYS A 476 -14.67 20.74 16.25
C CYS A 476 -16.12 21.12 16.58
N ASN A 477 -16.41 21.67 17.77
CA ASN A 477 -17.76 22.15 18.13
C ASN A 477 -18.22 23.39 17.33
N LEU A 478 -17.32 24.06 16.60
CA LEU A 478 -17.67 25.06 15.58
C LEU A 478 -18.04 24.43 14.23
N SER A 479 -17.98 23.10 14.09
CA SER A 479 -18.20 22.35 12.84
C SER A 479 -19.28 21.25 12.93
N ILE A 480 -19.99 21.14 14.06
CA ILE A 480 -20.95 20.04 14.32
C ILE A 480 -22.14 19.99 13.35
N ASP A 481 -22.43 21.06 12.60
CA ASP A 481 -23.41 20.99 11.50
C ASP A 481 -22.99 20.08 10.33
N SER A 482 -21.73 19.60 10.29
CA SER A 482 -21.17 18.93 9.10
C SER A 482 -21.35 17.40 9.04
N GLN A 483 -21.69 16.70 10.13
CA GLN A 483 -21.83 15.23 10.06
C GLN A 483 -23.08 14.77 9.29
N GLN A 484 -24.13 15.59 9.22
CA GLN A 484 -25.28 15.35 8.33
C GLN A 484 -25.01 15.73 6.86
N LEU A 485 -23.90 16.42 6.55
CA LEU A 485 -23.58 16.94 5.21
C LEU A 485 -22.77 15.98 4.34
N TYR A 486 -22.15 14.93 4.89
CA TYR A 486 -21.34 13.99 4.11
C TYR A 486 -22.15 13.04 3.21
N SER A 487 -23.47 12.96 3.41
CA SER A 487 -24.40 12.22 2.55
C SER A 487 -24.91 13.01 1.34
N ASN A 488 -24.62 14.32 1.26
CA ASN A 488 -25.18 15.23 0.25
C ASN A 488 -24.08 16.00 -0.51
N PHE A 489 -23.05 15.30 -0.99
CA PHE A 489 -22.03 15.92 -1.83
C PHE A 489 -22.45 15.92 -3.31
N ASN A 490 -22.74 17.09 -3.85
CA ASN A 490 -22.79 17.30 -5.29
C ASN A 490 -21.37 17.40 -5.86
N ARG A 491 -21.11 16.67 -6.94
CA ARG A 491 -19.89 16.71 -7.77
C ARG A 491 -19.45 18.16 -8.03
N PRO A 492 -18.19 18.53 -7.71
CA PRO A 492 -17.58 19.70 -8.31
C PRO A 492 -17.46 19.46 -9.82
N SER A 493 -18.12 20.28 -10.64
CA SER A 493 -17.94 20.26 -12.08
C SER A 493 -16.52 20.72 -12.40
N ILE A 494 -15.79 19.92 -13.18
CA ILE A 494 -14.59 20.38 -13.87
C ILE A 494 -15.05 21.48 -14.84
N PRO A 495 -14.54 22.72 -14.80
CA PRO A 495 -14.71 23.61 -15.94
C PRO A 495 -14.05 22.92 -17.10
N SER A 496 -14.83 22.61 -18.14
CA SER A 496 -14.46 21.81 -19.30
C SER A 496 -13.01 22.04 -19.69
N LEU A 497 -12.13 21.20 -19.13
CA LEU A 497 -10.78 21.04 -19.60
C LEU A 497 -11.00 20.41 -20.96
N THR A 498 -10.92 21.24 -22.01
CA THR A 498 -10.70 20.79 -23.37
C THR A 498 -9.34 20.11 -23.37
N ALA A 499 -9.32 18.89 -22.84
CA ALA A 499 -8.33 17.92 -23.19
C ALA A 499 -8.47 17.79 -24.70
N THR A 500 -7.52 18.36 -25.43
CA THR A 500 -7.06 17.75 -26.66
C THR A 500 -6.50 16.40 -26.25
N VAL A 501 -7.42 15.45 -26.01
CA VAL A 501 -7.13 14.04 -26.10
C VAL A 501 -6.71 13.87 -27.55
N ASN A 502 -5.40 13.89 -27.78
CA ASN A 502 -4.87 13.19 -28.92
C ASN A 502 -5.32 11.74 -28.70
N PRO A 503 -6.19 11.16 -29.56
CA PRO A 503 -6.63 9.80 -29.37
C PRO A 503 -5.40 8.90 -29.53
N SER A 504 -4.80 8.52 -28.43
CA SER A 504 -4.00 7.31 -28.35
C SER A 504 -4.94 6.19 -28.78
N LYS A 505 -4.63 5.61 -29.95
CA LYS A 505 -5.32 4.50 -30.61
C LYS A 505 -5.93 3.54 -29.57
N GLN A 506 -7.24 3.67 -29.35
CA GLN A 506 -8.04 2.57 -28.85
C GLN A 506 -8.00 1.50 -29.94
N TYR A 507 -7.31 0.39 -29.67
CA TYR A 507 -7.51 -0.83 -30.45
C TYR A 507 -8.87 -1.41 -30.08
N TYR A 508 -9.94 -0.84 -30.61
CA TYR A 508 -11.21 -1.55 -30.80
C TYR A 508 -11.06 -2.41 -32.05
N HIS A 509 -10.91 -3.73 -31.88
CA HIS A 509 -11.13 -4.67 -32.97
C HIS A 509 -12.60 -4.58 -33.39
N LYS A 510 -12.87 -3.85 -34.49
CA LYS A 510 -14.11 -3.97 -35.24
C LYS A 510 -14.21 -5.40 -35.79
N ILE A 511 -15.02 -6.24 -35.17
CA ILE A 511 -15.56 -7.43 -35.83
C ILE A 511 -16.54 -6.92 -36.89
N LYS A 512 -16.12 -6.92 -38.15
CA LYS A 512 -17.04 -6.79 -39.29
C LYS A 512 -17.84 -8.09 -39.36
N HIS A 513 -19.11 -8.03 -38.94
CA HIS A 513 -20.09 -9.03 -39.36
C HIS A 513 -20.35 -8.87 -40.86
N ASN A 514 -20.01 -9.90 -41.63
CA ASN A 514 -20.59 -10.11 -42.95
C ASN A 514 -21.99 -10.70 -42.75
N ASN A 515 -23.02 -9.97 -43.17
CA ASN A 515 -24.31 -10.57 -43.53
C ASN A 515 -24.22 -11.10 -44.97
N PRO A 516 -25.01 -12.13 -45.28
CA PRO A 516 -26.15 -11.87 -46.16
C PRO A 516 -27.45 -12.58 -45.71
N SER A 517 -28.58 -11.87 -45.92
CA SER A 517 -29.94 -12.35 -46.29
C SER A 517 -30.60 -13.44 -45.40
N SER A 518 -31.87 -13.39 -44.98
CA SER A 518 -33.09 -12.87 -45.60
C SER A 518 -34.29 -13.08 -44.66
N HIS A 519 -35.30 -12.19 -44.74
CA HIS A 519 -36.74 -12.41 -44.44
C HIS A 519 -37.14 -12.81 -43.00
N SER A 520 -38.23 -12.35 -42.38
CA SER A 520 -39.38 -11.50 -42.75
C SER A 520 -40.22 -11.28 -41.47
N THR A 521 -40.89 -10.11 -41.34
CA THR A 521 -42.25 -9.87 -40.74
C THR A 521 -42.61 -10.50 -39.38
N GLN A 522 -43.25 -9.87 -38.39
CA GLN A 522 -44.32 -8.86 -38.32
C GLN A 522 -44.47 -8.52 -36.81
N LEU A 523 -44.47 -7.24 -36.41
CA LEU A 523 -45.64 -6.45 -35.97
C LEU A 523 -46.43 -6.95 -34.73
N GLN A 524 -46.47 -6.06 -33.72
CA GLN A 524 -47.59 -5.73 -32.79
C GLN A 524 -48.04 -6.82 -31.81
N SER A 525 -48.52 -6.57 -30.59
CA SER A 525 -48.95 -5.43 -29.75
C SER A 525 -49.12 -6.05 -28.34
N SER A 526 -49.05 -5.42 -27.17
CA SER A 526 -49.97 -4.48 -26.50
C SER A 526 -49.75 -4.75 -24.99
N VAL A 527 -49.29 -3.79 -24.18
CA VAL A 527 -50.06 -2.92 -23.27
C VAL A 527 -50.63 -3.58 -21.99
N SER A 528 -50.34 -2.92 -20.85
CA SER A 528 -51.11 -2.81 -19.59
C SER A 528 -51.01 -3.98 -18.58
N ARG A 529 -50.32 -3.87 -17.43
CA ARG A 529 -50.47 -3.02 -16.21
C ARG A 529 -51.12 -3.80 -15.04
N ARG A 530 -50.43 -3.67 -13.89
CA ARG A 530 -50.88 -3.61 -12.48
C ARG A 530 -51.06 -4.91 -11.66
N ASN A 531 -50.23 -4.93 -10.63
CA ASN A 531 -50.50 -5.14 -9.20
C ASN A 531 -51.21 -6.44 -8.78
N SER A 532 -50.56 -7.24 -7.95
CA SER A 532 -50.77 -7.26 -6.50
C SER A 532 -50.07 -8.46 -5.83
N VAL A 533 -49.56 -8.22 -4.63
CA VAL A 533 -49.08 -9.21 -3.66
C VAL A 533 -50.31 -9.81 -2.93
N PRO A 534 -50.31 -11.09 -2.55
CA PRO A 534 -50.26 -11.40 -1.11
C PRO A 534 -49.40 -12.62 -0.74
N ALA A 535 -49.11 -12.68 0.56
CA ALA A 535 -48.17 -13.55 1.24
C ALA A 535 -48.73 -14.92 1.68
N LEU A 536 -47.78 -15.75 2.18
CA LEU A 536 -47.88 -16.81 3.19
C LEU A 536 -48.51 -18.17 2.82
N GLY A 537 -47.73 -19.23 3.04
CA GLY A 537 -48.25 -20.59 3.15
C GLY A 537 -47.16 -21.67 3.25
N ASN A 538 -46.63 -21.91 4.45
CA ASN A 538 -45.88 -23.12 4.77
C ASN A 538 -46.73 -24.38 4.56
N ARG A 539 -46.22 -25.36 3.80
CA ARG A 539 -46.58 -26.78 3.96
C ARG A 539 -45.38 -27.69 3.71
N THR A 540 -45.05 -28.44 4.74
CA THR A 540 -44.19 -29.64 4.72
C THR A 540 -45.02 -30.87 4.31
N SER A 541 -44.50 -31.68 3.38
CA SER A 541 -44.56 -33.16 3.42
C SER A 541 -43.77 -33.81 2.27
N THR A 542 -42.82 -34.64 2.70
CA THR A 542 -42.09 -35.78 2.11
C THR A 542 -43.01 -36.74 1.28
N ILE A 543 -42.64 -37.48 0.20
CA ILE A 543 -41.64 -38.56 0.00
C ILE A 543 -41.53 -39.01 -1.52
N HIS A 544 -40.30 -39.35 -1.97
CA HIS A 544 -39.73 -40.28 -3.00
C HIS A 544 -40.04 -40.38 -4.53
N ASN A 545 -38.89 -40.41 -5.27
CA ASN A 545 -38.43 -41.23 -6.43
C ASN A 545 -39.05 -40.98 -7.84
N THR A 546 -38.32 -40.95 -8.98
CA THR A 546 -37.14 -41.73 -9.44
C THR A 546 -36.55 -41.20 -10.78
N LYS A 547 -35.22 -41.33 -10.99
CA LYS A 547 -34.42 -41.57 -12.25
C LYS A 547 -34.50 -40.53 -13.42
N GLN A 548 -33.44 -40.21 -14.18
CA GLN A 548 -32.29 -40.99 -14.66
C GLN A 548 -30.98 -40.17 -14.78
N ILE A 549 -29.87 -40.85 -14.50
CA ILE A 549 -28.49 -40.53 -14.90
C ILE A 549 -28.12 -41.50 -16.04
N GLN A 550 -27.44 -41.03 -17.09
CA GLN A 550 -26.72 -41.88 -18.03
C GLN A 550 -25.27 -41.40 -18.17
N ASN A 551 -24.35 -42.33 -17.89
CA ASN A 551 -22.91 -42.24 -18.07
C ASN A 551 -22.53 -42.40 -19.54
N TYR A 552 -21.43 -41.76 -19.96
CA TYR A 552 -20.59 -42.26 -21.05
C TYR A 552 -19.12 -42.29 -20.62
N THR A 553 -18.58 -43.50 -20.66
CA THR A 553 -17.18 -43.90 -20.53
C THR A 553 -16.41 -43.57 -21.82
N SER A 554 -15.12 -43.24 -21.74
CA SER A 554 -14.19 -43.45 -22.86
C SER A 554 -12.89 -44.09 -22.38
N GLN A 555 -12.63 -45.29 -22.87
CA GLN A 555 -11.33 -45.96 -22.85
C GLN A 555 -10.50 -45.42 -24.02
N SER A 556 -9.22 -45.15 -23.81
CA SER A 556 -8.22 -45.35 -24.87
C SER A 556 -6.92 -45.90 -24.27
N THR A 557 -6.58 -47.08 -24.74
CA THR A 557 -5.32 -47.79 -24.54
C THR A 557 -4.30 -47.27 -25.55
N LEU A 558 -3.10 -46.90 -25.12
CA LEU A 558 -1.93 -46.83 -26.00
C LEU A 558 -0.75 -47.56 -25.35
N LYS A 559 -0.29 -48.57 -26.10
CA LYS A 559 0.81 -49.50 -25.79
C LYS A 559 2.14 -48.77 -25.77
N GLN A 560 3.00 -49.14 -24.82
CA GLN A 560 4.45 -48.93 -24.88
C GLN A 560 5.09 -49.84 -25.93
N ASN A 561 6.08 -49.34 -26.66
CA ASN A 561 7.36 -50.03 -26.88
C ASN A 561 8.47 -49.03 -27.29
N PRO A 562 9.75 -49.34 -27.02
CA PRO A 562 10.85 -48.37 -26.94
C PRO A 562 11.76 -48.34 -28.20
N ILE A 563 12.64 -47.33 -28.32
CA ILE A 563 14.10 -47.42 -28.66
C ILE A 563 14.69 -46.11 -29.26
N ASN A 564 15.82 -45.70 -28.66
CA ASN A 564 17.04 -45.00 -29.11
C ASN A 564 17.12 -43.59 -29.75
N THR A 565 17.93 -42.77 -29.06
CA THR A 565 19.08 -41.92 -29.48
C THR A 565 19.20 -41.44 -30.93
N GLY A 566 19.31 -40.12 -31.11
CA GLY A 566 19.92 -39.52 -32.31
C GLY A 566 19.68 -38.01 -32.44
N SER A 567 20.75 -37.25 -32.62
CA SER A 567 20.81 -35.79 -32.72
C SER A 567 20.38 -35.20 -34.08
N THR A 568 20.09 -33.90 -34.07
CA THR A 568 20.09 -32.90 -35.17
C THR A 568 19.08 -33.04 -36.32
N SER A 569 18.17 -32.06 -36.46
CA SER A 569 18.25 -31.00 -37.49
C SER A 569 16.93 -30.22 -37.59
N GLN A 570 17.07 -28.97 -38.05
CA GLN A 570 16.05 -27.95 -38.28
C GLN A 570 14.87 -28.47 -39.11
N HIS A 571 13.63 -28.12 -38.73
CA HIS A 571 12.62 -27.69 -39.70
C HIS A 571 11.59 -26.75 -39.06
N GLN A 572 11.49 -25.57 -39.67
CA GLN A 572 10.47 -24.55 -39.45
C GLN A 572 9.07 -25.12 -39.69
N PHE A 573 8.15 -24.84 -38.77
CA PHE A 573 6.74 -24.74 -39.09
C PHE A 573 6.25 -23.33 -38.77
N ASN A 574 5.98 -22.59 -39.85
CA ASN A 574 5.23 -21.35 -39.85
C ASN A 574 3.79 -21.64 -39.43
N ASN A 575 3.30 -20.95 -38.41
CA ASN A 575 1.87 -20.71 -38.26
C ASN A 575 1.64 -19.21 -38.08
N SER A 576 0.90 -18.66 -39.03
CA SER A 576 0.69 -17.23 -39.27
C SER A 576 -0.61 -16.73 -38.65
N GLY A 577 -0.52 -15.62 -37.91
CA GLY A 577 -1.63 -14.71 -37.52
C GLY A 577 -1.99 -14.82 -36.02
N SER A 578 -1.92 -13.77 -35.18
CA SER A 578 -2.35 -12.39 -35.44
C SER A 578 -1.44 -11.35 -34.77
N HIS A 579 -1.05 -10.34 -35.55
CA HIS A 579 -0.26 -9.18 -35.14
C HIS A 579 -1.15 -8.12 -34.47
N GLY A 580 -0.73 -7.62 -33.31
CA GLY A 580 -1.34 -6.48 -32.62
C GLY A 580 -0.31 -5.66 -31.85
N GLY A 581 0.36 -4.74 -32.56
CA GLY A 581 0.82 -3.45 -32.01
C GLY A 581 1.89 -3.45 -30.91
N GLY A 582 3.08 -4.00 -31.19
CA GLY A 582 4.26 -3.66 -30.41
C GLY A 582 4.59 -2.18 -30.54
N VAL A 583 4.35 -1.39 -29.50
CA VAL A 583 5.19 -0.21 -29.26
C VAL A 583 6.54 -0.78 -28.88
N ARG A 584 7.53 -0.69 -29.78
CA ARG A 584 8.94 -0.88 -29.41
C ARG A 584 9.21 0.06 -28.24
N SER A 585 9.20 -0.47 -27.02
CA SER A 585 9.97 0.12 -25.94
C SER A 585 11.39 0.21 -26.48
N LYS A 586 11.93 1.43 -26.59
CA LYS A 586 13.37 1.58 -26.82
C LYS A 586 14.04 0.93 -25.62
N PHE A 587 14.49 -0.31 -25.79
CA PHE A 587 15.41 -0.97 -24.89
C PHE A 587 16.70 -0.16 -24.92
N ILE A 588 16.84 0.75 -23.96
CA ILE A 588 18.10 1.44 -23.73
C ILE A 588 18.96 0.42 -22.99
N LYS A 589 19.94 -0.17 -23.70
CA LYS A 589 21.17 -0.65 -23.05
C LYS A 589 21.83 0.59 -22.46
N SER A 590 21.48 0.92 -21.22
CA SER A 590 22.12 2.01 -20.51
C SER A 590 23.41 1.47 -19.94
N SER A 591 24.53 2.04 -20.37
CA SER A 591 25.78 2.00 -19.62
C SER A 591 25.49 2.31 -18.17
N THR A 592 25.96 1.45 -17.27
CA THR A 592 25.99 1.58 -15.81
C THR A 592 26.00 3.04 -15.34
N ILE A 593 24.83 3.57 -14.96
CA ILE A 593 24.76 4.75 -14.11
C ILE A 593 24.82 4.23 -12.68
N SER A 594 26.04 4.12 -12.16
CA SER A 594 26.29 4.06 -10.73
C SER A 594 25.68 5.32 -10.12
N LEU A 595 24.63 5.17 -9.30
CA LEU A 595 24.13 6.27 -8.46
C LEU A 595 25.12 6.45 -7.30
N SER A 596 26.31 6.94 -7.64
CA SER A 596 27.21 7.53 -6.67
C SER A 596 26.59 8.85 -6.20
N PRO A 597 26.72 9.24 -4.91
CA PRO A 597 26.34 10.58 -4.47
C PRO A 597 26.93 11.64 -5.40
N ILE A 598 26.20 12.71 -5.67
CA ILE A 598 26.70 13.80 -6.51
C ILE A 598 27.74 14.57 -5.69
N TYR A 599 29.01 14.44 -6.07
CA TYR A 599 30.10 15.18 -5.46
C TYR A 599 30.51 16.34 -6.36
N ILE A 600 30.74 17.50 -5.74
CA ILE A 600 31.28 18.67 -6.43
C ILE A 600 32.53 19.17 -5.72
N LYS A 601 33.56 19.48 -6.51
CA LYS A 601 34.78 20.13 -6.00
C LYS A 601 34.51 21.60 -5.79
N ILE A 602 34.69 22.05 -4.55
CA ILE A 602 34.42 23.42 -4.13
C ILE A 602 35.56 23.98 -3.31
N ARG A 603 35.56 25.29 -3.10
CA ARG A 603 36.25 25.92 -1.97
C ARG A 603 35.21 26.51 -1.03
N VAL A 604 35.33 26.23 0.26
CA VAL A 604 34.49 26.80 1.32
C VAL A 604 35.34 27.82 2.07
N ASN A 605 35.02 29.12 1.93
CA ASN A 605 35.85 30.21 2.43
C ASN A 605 37.34 29.99 2.09
N ASP A 606 37.64 29.85 0.80
CA ASP A 606 38.95 29.58 0.20
C ASP A 606 39.61 28.22 0.48
N GLN A 607 39.06 27.40 1.40
CA GLN A 607 39.57 26.06 1.70
C GLN A 607 39.00 25.00 0.74
N PRO A 608 39.85 24.24 0.00
CA PRO A 608 39.39 23.17 -0.87
C PRO A 608 38.62 22.07 -0.12
N ASN A 609 37.50 21.64 -0.69
CA ASN A 609 36.72 20.50 -0.20
C ASN A 609 35.94 19.84 -1.34
N GLU A 610 35.31 18.71 -1.03
CA GLU A 610 34.36 18.04 -1.89
C GLU A 610 33.01 17.97 -1.17
N ALA A 611 31.99 18.61 -1.74
CA ALA A 611 30.65 18.65 -1.17
C ALA A 611 29.76 17.59 -1.78
N ILE A 612 28.92 16.97 -0.95
CA ILE A 612 27.78 16.21 -1.43
C ILE A 612 26.67 17.20 -1.78
N VAL A 613 26.12 17.09 -2.98
CA VAL A 613 24.87 17.77 -3.36
C VAL A 613 23.72 16.80 -3.15
N ASP A 614 22.88 17.07 -2.15
CA ASP A 614 21.77 16.19 -1.75
C ASP A 614 20.42 16.89 -1.92
N ILE A 615 19.70 16.47 -2.96
CA ILE A 615 18.34 16.93 -3.26
C ILE A 615 17.27 16.34 -2.34
N GLY A 616 17.61 15.33 -1.52
CA GLY A 616 16.70 14.63 -0.62
C GLY A 616 16.68 15.19 0.81
N SER A 617 17.65 16.01 1.16
CA SER A 617 17.69 16.70 2.44
C SER A 617 16.87 18.02 2.35
N ALA A 618 16.72 18.74 3.47
CA ALA A 618 15.99 20.03 3.52
C ALA A 618 16.84 21.22 4.00
N ILE A 619 18.12 21.00 4.34
CA ILE A 619 19.04 21.99 4.89
C ILE A 619 20.48 21.66 4.50
N SER A 620 21.27 22.67 4.15
CA SER A 620 22.72 22.52 4.01
C SER A 620 23.39 22.37 5.38
N ILE A 621 24.39 21.49 5.48
CA ILE A 621 25.05 21.16 6.75
C ILE A 621 26.57 21.10 6.56
N ILE A 622 27.32 21.68 7.50
CA ILE A 622 28.77 21.57 7.59
C ILE A 622 29.18 20.82 8.87
N HIS A 623 30.18 19.94 8.75
CA HIS A 623 30.73 19.24 9.90
C HIS A 623 31.61 20.16 10.75
N LEU A 624 31.48 20.08 12.08
CA LEU A 624 32.24 20.93 13.02
C LEU A 624 33.76 20.83 12.81
N ASN A 625 34.30 19.64 12.53
CA ASN A 625 35.74 19.51 12.33
C ASN A 625 36.22 20.26 11.08
N PHE A 626 35.45 20.22 9.98
CA PHE A 626 35.81 20.97 8.78
C PHE A 626 35.63 22.47 9.02
N LEU A 627 34.57 22.89 9.71
CA LEU A 627 34.36 24.27 10.11
C LEU A 627 35.52 24.87 10.93
N LYS A 628 36.23 24.05 11.72
CA LYS A 628 37.42 24.50 12.48
C LYS A 628 38.63 24.80 11.58
N THR A 629 38.65 24.29 10.35
CA THR A 629 39.76 24.46 9.40
C THR A 629 39.59 25.66 8.47
N ILE A 630 38.41 26.29 8.44
CA ILE A 630 38.12 27.43 7.56
C ILE A 630 38.14 28.76 8.32
N GLN A 631 38.62 29.82 7.66
CA GLN A 631 38.48 31.18 8.17
C GLN A 631 37.00 31.58 8.09
N ARG A 632 36.41 32.04 9.19
CA ARG A 632 34.95 32.18 9.30
C ARG A 632 34.51 33.45 10.02
N ASN A 633 33.34 33.95 9.61
CA ASN A 633 32.60 35.00 10.32
C ASN A 633 31.92 34.45 11.59
N LYS A 634 31.23 35.33 12.33
CA LYS A 634 30.62 35.03 13.63
C LYS A 634 29.68 33.80 13.56
N PHE A 635 30.07 32.74 14.26
CA PHE A 635 29.26 31.54 14.45
C PHE A 635 28.08 31.82 15.38
N ILE A 636 26.88 31.44 14.95
CA ILE A 636 25.65 31.66 15.72
C ILE A 636 25.26 30.34 16.37
N TYR A 637 25.35 30.29 17.70
CA TYR A 637 24.80 29.18 18.48
C TYR A 637 23.29 29.14 18.30
N LYS A 638 22.80 28.02 17.75
CA LYS A 638 21.39 27.78 17.45
C LYS A 638 21.18 26.29 17.34
N THR A 639 20.47 25.72 18.29
CA THR A 639 20.14 24.31 18.30
C THR A 639 18.91 24.07 17.41
N ARG A 640 18.94 22.95 16.68
CA ARG A 640 17.83 22.47 15.86
C ARG A 640 17.80 20.96 15.97
N ILE A 641 16.63 20.39 16.18
CA ILE A 641 16.45 18.94 16.12
C ILE A 641 16.37 18.57 14.64
N CYS A 642 17.35 17.82 14.17
CA CYS A 642 17.42 17.30 12.82
C CYS A 642 17.67 15.80 12.89
N GLU A 643 17.05 15.06 12.00
CA GLU A 643 17.28 13.62 11.81
C GLU A 643 17.63 13.39 10.35
N THR A 644 18.48 12.42 10.08
CA THR A 644 18.69 11.89 8.74
C THR A 644 17.45 11.10 8.29
N ALA A 645 17.37 10.76 7.00
CA ALA A 645 16.25 10.00 6.43
C ALA A 645 16.01 8.61 7.08
N ASN A 646 17.01 8.05 7.78
CA ASN A 646 16.90 6.81 8.56
C ASN A 646 16.70 7.06 10.07
N SER A 647 16.22 8.25 10.46
CA SER A 647 15.96 8.64 11.85
C SER A 647 17.19 8.66 12.77
N THR A 648 18.40 8.83 12.21
CA THR A 648 19.60 9.04 13.03
C THR A 648 19.67 10.52 13.46
N PRO A 649 19.77 10.82 14.76
CA PRO A 649 19.84 12.21 15.22
C PRO A 649 21.10 12.93 14.73
N LEU A 650 20.93 14.10 14.13
CA LEU A 650 22.01 15.05 13.82
C LEU A 650 22.16 16.04 14.98
N LYS A 651 23.34 16.05 15.59
CA LYS A 651 23.70 16.92 16.71
C LYS A 651 24.10 18.30 16.19
N ILE A 652 23.09 19.14 15.94
CA ILE A 652 23.26 20.53 15.49
C ILE A 652 23.60 21.45 16.66
N ILE A 653 24.67 22.23 16.51
CA ILE A 653 25.20 23.12 17.55
C ILE A 653 25.14 24.61 17.15
N GLY A 654 24.83 24.90 15.90
CA GLY A 654 24.70 26.27 15.41
C GLY A 654 24.41 26.37 13.93
N GLN A 655 24.48 27.59 13.43
CA GLN A 655 24.35 27.92 12.01
C GLN A 655 25.45 28.91 11.62
N ILE A 656 25.85 28.89 10.36
CA ILE A 656 26.87 29.78 9.82
C ILE A 656 26.61 30.07 8.34
N GLU A 657 26.93 31.28 7.91
CA GLU A 657 26.93 31.65 6.50
C GLU A 657 28.28 31.28 5.87
N LEU A 658 28.24 30.58 4.75
CA LEU A 658 29.42 30.07 4.04
C LEU A 658 29.48 30.65 2.64
N GLU A 659 30.67 31.03 2.21
CA GLU A 659 30.99 31.28 0.80
C GLU A 659 31.42 29.97 0.15
N ILE A 660 30.72 29.57 -0.90
CA ILE A 660 30.98 28.38 -1.71
C ILE A 660 31.46 28.84 -3.08
N GLN A 661 32.73 28.55 -3.39
CA GLN A 661 33.34 28.89 -4.67
C GLN A 661 33.50 27.64 -5.55
N MET A 662 33.06 27.74 -6.81
CA MET A 662 33.25 26.76 -7.87
C MET A 662 33.84 27.45 -9.09
N LYS A 663 35.03 27.02 -9.54
CA LYS A 663 35.80 27.74 -10.58
C LYS A 663 35.95 29.23 -10.20
N HIS A 664 35.37 30.13 -10.99
CA HIS A 664 35.39 31.58 -10.77
C HIS A 664 34.09 32.12 -10.13
N ILE A 665 33.12 31.25 -9.83
CA ILE A 665 31.79 31.63 -9.34
C ILE A 665 31.76 31.49 -7.83
N LYS A 666 31.25 32.53 -7.15
CA LYS A 666 31.04 32.56 -5.70
C LYS A 666 29.54 32.56 -5.41
N THR A 667 29.14 31.70 -4.48
CA THR A 667 27.76 31.55 -4.01
C THR A 667 27.72 31.50 -2.49
N TYR A 668 26.54 31.66 -1.90
CA TYR A 668 26.39 31.72 -0.46
C TYR A 668 25.30 30.76 0.02
N VAL A 669 25.51 30.20 1.21
CA VAL A 669 24.51 29.38 1.91
C VAL A 669 24.57 29.59 3.42
N THR A 670 23.42 29.61 4.07
CA THR A 670 23.36 29.44 5.53
C THR A 670 23.32 27.95 5.86
N ALA A 671 24.45 27.40 6.30
CA ALA A 671 24.56 25.98 6.67
C ALA A 671 24.43 25.77 8.18
N TYR A 672 23.79 24.66 8.58
CA TYR A 672 23.80 24.21 9.96
C TYR A 672 25.10 23.50 10.31
N VAL A 673 25.55 23.63 11.55
CA VAL A 673 26.80 23.02 12.02
C VAL A 673 26.46 21.79 12.84
N ALA A 674 26.88 20.62 12.36
CA ALA A 674 26.67 19.33 13.02
C ALA A 674 27.97 18.75 13.57
N THR A 675 27.89 18.05 14.69
CA THR A 675 29.05 17.37 15.32
C THR A 675 29.24 15.92 14.89
N ASN A 676 28.26 15.34 14.19
CA ASN A 676 28.22 13.93 13.80
C ASN A 676 27.74 13.74 12.34
N LEU A 677 28.04 14.70 11.47
CA LEU A 677 27.82 14.58 10.02
C LEU A 677 28.89 13.68 9.39
N ILE A 678 28.48 12.75 8.53
CA ILE A 678 29.37 11.75 7.91
C ILE A 678 30.26 12.31 6.79
N THR A 679 29.95 13.50 6.29
CA THR A 679 30.72 14.22 5.26
C THR A 679 31.18 15.58 5.80
N SER A 680 32.17 16.19 5.16
CA SER A 680 32.67 17.53 5.54
C SER A 680 31.63 18.61 5.35
N ILE A 681 30.89 18.56 4.24
CA ILE A 681 29.83 19.50 3.89
C ILE A 681 28.82 18.83 2.97
N LEU A 682 27.54 19.15 3.20
CA LEU A 682 26.39 18.76 2.42
C LEU A 682 25.65 20.03 1.98
N LEU A 683 25.44 20.18 0.67
CA LEU A 683 24.71 21.27 0.05
C LEU A 683 23.36 20.76 -0.44
N ASP A 684 22.30 21.47 -0.08
CA ASP A 684 20.93 21.02 -0.22
C ASP A 684 20.12 21.90 -1.19
N ASN A 685 18.84 21.59 -1.34
CA ASN A 685 17.82 22.41 -1.97
C ASN A 685 17.82 23.88 -1.50
N ASP A 686 18.21 24.20 -0.27
CA ASP A 686 18.34 25.59 0.16
C ASP A 686 19.43 26.33 -0.64
N TRP A 687 20.62 25.75 -0.78
CA TRP A 687 21.68 26.29 -1.62
C TRP A 687 21.32 26.23 -3.11
N ILE A 688 20.77 25.12 -3.58
CA ILE A 688 20.38 24.92 -4.99
C ILE A 688 19.38 25.99 -5.42
N ASN A 689 18.32 26.18 -4.64
CA ASN A 689 17.26 27.12 -4.97
C ASN A 689 17.72 28.58 -4.84
N SER A 690 18.46 28.91 -3.78
CA SER A 690 18.93 30.29 -3.55
C SER A 690 19.97 30.74 -4.58
N ASN A 691 20.67 29.81 -5.23
CA ASN A 691 21.71 30.12 -6.21
C ASN A 691 21.35 29.67 -7.64
N HIS A 692 20.08 29.30 -7.89
CA HIS A 692 19.57 28.86 -9.20
C HIS A 692 20.43 27.77 -9.86
N VAL A 693 20.83 26.76 -9.08
CA VAL A 693 21.62 25.63 -9.54
C VAL A 693 20.71 24.64 -10.27
N HIS A 694 21.12 24.19 -11.45
CA HIS A 694 20.46 23.11 -12.19
C HIS A 694 21.38 21.90 -12.28
N LEU A 695 20.89 20.73 -11.88
CA LEU A 695 21.64 19.47 -11.88
C LEU A 695 21.26 18.62 -13.08
N PHE A 696 22.25 18.19 -13.87
CA PHE A 696 22.07 17.32 -15.03
C PHE A 696 22.73 15.97 -14.75
N GLY A 697 22.03 15.12 -13.99
CA GLY A 697 22.56 13.85 -13.49
C GLY A 697 22.85 12.80 -14.57
N ASP A 698 22.22 12.92 -15.74
CA ASP A 698 22.48 12.11 -16.94
C ASP A 698 23.73 12.58 -17.71
N GLN A 699 24.17 13.82 -17.48
CA GLN A 699 25.25 14.48 -18.20
C GLN A 699 26.45 14.86 -17.29
N ASN A 700 26.45 14.38 -16.04
CA ASN A 700 27.51 14.55 -15.03
C ASN A 700 28.03 15.99 -14.87
N HIS A 701 27.13 16.97 -14.89
CA HIS A 701 27.48 18.36 -14.61
C HIS A 701 26.34 19.10 -13.93
N LEU A 702 26.64 20.30 -13.43
CA LEU A 702 25.63 21.27 -13.02
C LEU A 702 25.82 22.57 -13.79
N THR A 703 24.76 23.36 -13.89
CA THR A 703 24.87 24.75 -14.36
C THR A 703 24.48 25.71 -13.26
N ILE A 704 25.23 26.80 -13.16
CA ILE A 704 24.99 27.86 -12.18
C ILE A 704 25.21 29.23 -12.83
N PRO A 705 24.35 30.23 -12.57
CA PRO A 705 24.58 31.58 -13.10
C PRO A 705 25.85 32.18 -12.49
N ASP A 706 26.66 32.82 -13.34
CA ASP A 706 27.76 33.66 -12.92
C ASP A 706 27.28 35.04 -12.45
N GLN A 707 28.22 35.92 -12.10
CA GLN A 707 27.94 37.29 -11.66
C GLN A 707 27.23 38.17 -12.71
N TYR A 708 27.16 37.73 -13.97
CA TYR A 708 26.47 38.40 -15.08
C TYR A 708 25.15 37.70 -15.45
N GLY A 709 24.75 36.66 -14.71
CA GLY A 709 23.55 35.87 -14.97
C GLY A 709 23.70 34.87 -16.12
N GLN A 710 24.92 34.64 -16.63
CA GLN A 710 25.17 33.62 -17.65
C GLN A 710 25.34 32.24 -17.01
N LEU A 711 24.63 31.24 -17.52
CA LEU A 711 24.74 29.86 -17.04
C LEU A 711 26.12 29.29 -17.37
N THR A 712 26.90 29.01 -16.34
CA THR A 712 28.20 28.35 -16.43
C THR A 712 28.09 26.90 -16.04
N GLN A 713 28.61 26.02 -16.89
CA GLN A 713 28.71 24.58 -16.61
C GLN A 713 29.90 24.31 -15.68
N ILE A 714 29.64 23.65 -14.54
CA ILE A 714 30.66 23.22 -13.58
C ILE A 714 31.06 21.79 -13.86
#